data_AF-A0A2P2LII9-F1
#
_entry.id   AF-A0A2P2LII9-F1
#
_cell.length_a   1.000
_cell.length_b   1.000
_cell.length_c   1.000
_cell.angle_alpha   90.00
_cell.angle_beta   90.00
_cell.angle_gamma   90.00
#
_symmetry.space_group_name_H-M   'P 1'
#
loop_
_entity.id
_entity.type
_entity.pdbx_description
1 polymer ?
#
loop_
_entity_poly.entity_id
_entity_poly.type
_entity_poly.pdbx_seq_one_letter_code
_entity_poly.pdbx_strand_id
1 'polypeptide(L)'
;MEYCPRTLRQIFESYNHFDKELVWHWFRQIVEGLAHIHGQGIIHRDLTPNNIFFDARNDIKIGDFGLAKFLKLEQLDHDVTLPSDTIGVSIDGTGQVGTYFYTAPEIEQEWPKINEKADMYSLGVVFFELWHPFGTAMERHIILSDLKQKGELPLSWIAQFPEQESLLKRLMSPSPSDRPSATYLLKHAFPPRMESELLDNILRKMHTSEDRGVYDKVMSAIFDEEILSLKIEHQHAGKPSIEYVDSATEIRDFVVEMTREVFKQHCAKHLELMPMRLLDDCPEFDRKTVKLLTHGGDMLELCHELRLPFVSWLTSNQKTSFKRYEISYVYRRSIGHSPPNRYLQGDFDIVGGVPALTEAEAIKVTMDILTCFFPPDYFEIHLNHGDLLDAIWSWVGIKPEHRQKVAELLYMMSSLRPQSSERKLKWAVIRRQLLQELNLAEAVVNRLQIVNLRFCGTADLALPRLRGALPADKPMRKALDELSDLFIYLKVWKVENHVYIDSLMPPTEKYHRDLFFQIYLMKDNNPGSVSEGALLAIGGRYDYLLHHMSDHEYRTNPQCAVGTSLALETIVLHSPADFRPIGNEATTNVLVCSKGGGGLLVERMKLVAELWEENIKADFVPIPDPSLTEQYEYASEHDIRCLVILTDAGVSQTGFVKVTSHF
;
A
#
# COMPACT_ATOMS: atom_id res chain seq x y z
N MET A 1 33.22 -12.58 11.65
CA MET A 1 32.34 -13.32 12.58
C MET A 1 30.95 -12.72 12.46
N GLU A 2 29.94 -13.55 12.22
CA GLU A 2 28.53 -13.18 12.22
C GLU A 2 27.98 -13.32 13.64
N TYR A 3 27.12 -12.41 14.09
CA TYR A 3 26.50 -12.50 15.40
C TYR A 3 25.34 -13.51 15.37
N CYS A 4 25.45 -14.56 16.18
CA CYS A 4 24.40 -15.56 16.34
C CYS A 4 23.79 -15.46 17.75
N PRO A 5 22.50 -15.10 17.89
CA PRO A 5 21.88 -14.82 19.19
C PRO A 5 21.78 -16.01 20.14
N ARG A 6 21.81 -17.26 19.65
CA ARG A 6 21.62 -18.46 20.49
C ARG A 6 22.26 -19.71 19.91
N THR A 7 22.57 -20.68 20.77
CA THR A 7 23.07 -22.03 20.40
C THR A 7 21.97 -23.08 20.47
N LEU A 8 22.19 -24.23 19.81
CA LEU A 8 21.30 -25.39 19.91
C LEU A 8 21.20 -25.91 21.35
N ARG A 9 22.27 -25.80 22.14
CA ARG A 9 22.24 -26.13 23.56
C ARG A 9 21.19 -25.32 24.34
N GLN A 10 21.14 -24.02 24.09
CA GLN A 10 20.17 -23.14 24.75
C GLN A 10 18.73 -23.44 24.32
N ILE A 11 18.52 -23.95 23.10
CA ILE A 11 17.22 -24.45 22.63
C ILE A 11 16.80 -25.69 23.41
N PHE A 12 17.69 -26.67 23.61
CA PHE A 12 17.40 -27.86 24.42
C PHE A 12 17.04 -27.54 25.87
N GLU A 13 17.54 -26.44 26.41
CA GLU A 13 17.22 -26.00 27.79
C GLU A 13 15.90 -25.22 27.88
N SER A 14 15.40 -24.71 26.76
CA SER A 14 14.21 -23.84 26.71
C SER A 14 12.92 -24.57 26.30
N TYR A 15 13.02 -25.74 25.66
CA TYR A 15 11.88 -26.44 25.06
C TYR A 15 11.88 -27.94 25.41
N ASN A 16 10.71 -28.46 25.79
CA ASN A 16 10.52 -29.87 26.16
C ASN A 16 9.90 -30.74 25.04
N HIS A 17 9.58 -30.15 23.89
CA HIS A 17 9.05 -30.84 22.73
C HIS A 17 9.38 -30.07 21.45
N PHE A 18 9.74 -30.78 20.38
CA PHE A 18 10.02 -30.20 19.07
C PHE A 18 9.07 -30.78 18.03
N ASP A 19 8.62 -29.93 17.12
CA ASP A 19 7.92 -30.36 15.92
C ASP A 19 8.86 -31.21 15.06
N LYS A 20 8.37 -32.36 14.58
CA LYS A 20 9.13 -33.33 13.80
C LYS A 20 9.62 -32.73 12.49
N GLU A 21 8.83 -31.86 11.86
CA GLU A 21 9.22 -31.19 10.62
C GLU A 21 10.38 -30.22 10.85
N LEU A 22 10.29 -29.46 11.94
CA LEU A 22 11.33 -28.51 12.35
C LEU A 22 12.63 -29.22 12.72
N VAL A 23 12.56 -30.37 13.40
CA VAL A 23 13.73 -31.20 13.70
C VAL A 23 14.43 -31.68 12.43
N TRP A 24 13.68 -32.13 11.43
CA TRP A 24 14.26 -32.54 10.15
C TRP A 24 14.90 -31.37 9.39
N HIS A 25 14.28 -30.19 9.44
CA HIS A 25 14.82 -28.97 8.85
C HIS A 25 16.17 -28.57 9.51
N TRP A 26 16.22 -28.51 10.84
CA TRP A 26 17.46 -28.24 11.58
C TRP A 26 18.53 -29.29 11.31
N PHE A 27 18.17 -30.57 11.36
CA PHE A 27 19.09 -31.65 11.06
C PHE A 27 19.67 -31.51 9.64
N ARG A 28 18.83 -31.16 8.66
CA ARG A 28 19.28 -30.93 7.28
C ARG A 28 20.30 -29.81 7.18
N GLN A 29 20.03 -28.66 7.78
CA GLN A 29 20.97 -27.52 7.75
C GLN A 29 22.32 -27.86 8.41
N ILE A 30 22.33 -28.64 9.50
CA ILE A 30 23.58 -29.14 10.10
C ILE A 30 24.32 -30.06 9.11
N VAL A 31 23.64 -30.98 8.44
CA VAL A 31 24.25 -31.87 7.45
C VAL A 31 24.76 -31.10 6.22
N GLU A 32 24.05 -30.06 5.77
CA GLU A 32 24.51 -29.17 4.69
C GLU A 32 25.79 -28.42 5.09
N GLY A 33 25.84 -27.90 6.32
CA GLY A 33 27.05 -27.30 6.89
C GLY A 33 28.23 -28.28 6.94
N LEU A 34 27.99 -29.50 7.42
CA LEU A 34 29.01 -30.56 7.46
C LEU A 34 29.49 -30.95 6.05
N ALA A 35 28.57 -31.15 5.11
CA ALA A 35 28.91 -31.48 3.73
C ALA A 35 29.77 -30.38 3.08
N HIS A 36 29.50 -29.11 3.41
CA HIS A 36 30.29 -27.98 2.94
C HIS A 36 31.72 -28.00 3.50
N ILE A 37 31.90 -28.07 4.83
CA ILE A 37 33.24 -28.06 5.44
C ILE A 37 34.04 -29.32 5.09
N HIS A 38 33.40 -30.49 5.03
CA HIS A 38 34.02 -31.74 4.60
C HIS A 38 34.47 -31.68 3.13
N GLY A 39 33.67 -31.06 2.25
CA GLY A 39 34.04 -30.81 0.85
C GLY A 39 35.24 -29.86 0.69
N GLN A 40 35.47 -29.00 1.68
CA GLN A 40 36.67 -28.18 1.76
C GLN A 40 37.88 -28.91 2.38
N GLY A 41 37.70 -30.14 2.86
CA GLY A 41 38.74 -30.92 3.53
C GLY A 41 38.92 -30.53 5.01
N ILE A 42 37.93 -29.90 5.63
CA ILE A 42 37.95 -29.50 7.04
C ILE A 42 37.17 -30.55 7.84
N ILE A 43 37.75 -31.07 8.91
CA ILE A 43 37.08 -31.91 9.92
C ILE A 43 36.89 -31.07 11.17
N HIS A 44 35.68 -30.97 11.70
CA HIS A 44 35.35 -30.10 12.83
C HIS A 44 35.91 -30.60 14.17
N ARG A 45 35.77 -31.91 14.45
CA ARG A 45 36.23 -32.66 15.64
C ARG A 45 35.59 -32.30 16.97
N ASP A 46 34.94 -31.15 17.07
CA ASP A 46 34.20 -30.72 18.27
C ASP A 46 32.74 -30.34 17.97
N LEU A 47 32.05 -31.13 17.15
CA LEU A 47 30.65 -30.85 16.83
C LEU A 47 29.75 -31.16 18.03
N THR A 48 29.28 -30.12 18.73
CA THR A 48 28.36 -30.24 19.88
C THR A 48 27.22 -29.22 19.76
N PRO A 49 26.12 -29.35 20.53
CA PRO A 49 25.05 -28.34 20.53
C PRO A 49 25.49 -26.93 20.94
N ASN A 50 26.65 -26.77 21.58
CA ASN A 50 27.23 -25.46 21.90
C ASN A 50 27.87 -24.79 20.67
N ASN A 51 28.31 -25.61 19.70
CA ASN A 51 29.00 -25.17 18.49
C ASN A 51 28.08 -25.13 17.26
N ILE A 52 26.77 -25.32 17.48
CA ILE A 52 25.70 -25.15 16.49
C ILE A 52 24.89 -23.92 16.89
N PHE A 53 24.89 -22.92 16.02
CA PHE A 53 24.35 -21.59 16.28
C PHE A 53 23.14 -21.29 15.40
N PHE A 54 22.24 -20.46 15.89
CA PHE A 54 21.17 -19.87 15.09
C PHE A 54 21.50 -18.42 14.77
N ASP A 55 21.41 -18.03 13.50
CA ASP A 55 21.55 -16.63 13.07
C ASP A 55 20.27 -15.82 13.36
N ALA A 56 20.28 -14.53 13.02
CA ALA A 56 19.16 -13.61 13.24
C ALA A 56 17.87 -14.01 12.49
N ARG A 57 17.96 -14.92 11.51
CA ARG A 57 16.84 -15.44 10.71
C ARG A 57 16.40 -16.84 11.16
N ASN A 58 17.00 -17.36 12.24
CA ASN A 58 16.83 -18.74 12.73
C ASN A 58 17.38 -19.83 11.80
N ASP A 59 18.32 -19.51 10.90
CA ASP A 59 19.05 -20.51 10.14
C ASP A 59 20.26 -21.03 10.94
N ILE A 60 20.62 -22.31 10.77
CA ILE A 60 21.74 -22.94 11.47
C ILE A 60 23.10 -22.57 10.85
N LYS A 61 24.07 -22.28 11.71
CA LYS A 61 25.50 -22.11 11.40
C LYS A 61 26.34 -23.04 12.27
N ILE A 62 27.38 -23.64 11.70
CA ILE A 62 28.41 -24.38 12.44
C ILE A 62 29.54 -23.40 12.77
N GLY A 63 29.95 -23.33 14.03
CA GLY A 63 30.99 -22.42 14.50
C GLY A 63 31.97 -23.10 15.47
N ASP A 64 32.98 -22.34 15.90
CA ASP A 64 34.09 -22.80 16.76
C ASP A 64 34.94 -23.94 16.17
N PHE A 65 35.87 -23.55 15.29
CA PHE A 65 36.83 -24.46 14.65
C PHE A 65 38.13 -24.64 15.47
N GLY A 66 38.11 -24.38 16.78
CA GLY A 66 39.30 -24.41 17.64
C GLY A 66 40.05 -25.75 17.67
N LEU A 67 39.38 -26.85 17.31
CA LEU A 67 39.93 -28.21 17.24
C LEU A 67 39.91 -28.80 15.82
N ALA A 68 39.62 -27.99 14.80
CA ALA A 68 39.43 -28.45 13.44
C ALA A 68 40.75 -28.87 12.76
N LYS A 69 40.71 -29.95 11.95
CA LYS A 69 41.86 -30.38 11.12
C LYS A 69 41.61 -30.07 9.64
N PHE A 70 42.59 -29.44 9.00
CA PHE A 70 42.59 -29.10 7.57
C PHE A 70 43.39 -30.12 6.76
N LEU A 71 42.71 -31.01 6.04
CA LEU A 71 43.34 -32.09 5.27
C LEU A 71 44.06 -31.62 3.99
N LYS A 72 43.74 -30.42 3.46
CA LYS A 72 44.31 -29.92 2.20
C LYS A 72 45.71 -29.31 2.31
N LEU A 73 46.22 -28.99 3.51
CA LEU A 73 47.58 -28.47 3.67
C LEU A 73 48.67 -29.54 3.77
N GLU A 74 48.33 -30.80 4.08
CA GLU A 74 49.30 -31.87 4.32
C GLU A 74 49.70 -32.67 3.04
N GLN A 75 49.20 -32.31 1.85
CA GLN A 75 49.56 -32.99 0.59
C GLN A 75 50.71 -32.33 -0.19
N LEU A 76 51.34 -31.27 0.34
CA LEU A 76 52.42 -30.56 -0.36
C LEU A 76 53.84 -30.75 0.20
N ASP A 77 54.07 -31.30 1.39
CA ASP A 77 55.44 -31.55 1.85
C ASP A 77 55.61 -32.92 2.51
N HIS A 78 56.32 -33.79 1.79
CA HIS A 78 56.92 -35.02 2.30
C HIS A 78 58.37 -34.69 2.73
N ASP A 79 58.53 -34.00 3.84
CA ASP A 79 59.68 -34.11 4.74
C ASP A 79 59.55 -33.06 5.86
N VAL A 80 59.55 -33.53 7.11
CA VAL A 80 60.10 -32.91 8.33
C VAL A 80 59.41 -33.61 9.50
N THR A 81 60.19 -34.44 10.16
CA THR A 81 59.95 -34.95 11.51
C THR A 81 59.93 -33.77 12.48
N LEU A 82 58.84 -33.55 13.22
CA LEU A 82 58.75 -32.86 14.53
C LEU A 82 57.27 -32.79 15.00
N PRO A 83 57.02 -32.63 16.32
CA PRO A 83 56.69 -33.68 17.27
C PRO A 83 55.17 -33.87 17.49
N SER A 84 54.82 -34.98 18.13
CA SER A 84 53.51 -35.33 18.69
C SER A 84 52.79 -34.10 19.27
N ASP A 85 51.79 -33.57 18.55
CA ASP A 85 50.94 -32.51 19.04
C ASP A 85 50.21 -32.98 20.29
N THR A 86 50.52 -32.29 21.37
CA THR A 86 49.96 -32.49 22.69
C THR A 86 48.51 -32.02 22.65
N ILE A 87 47.58 -32.87 23.06
CA ILE A 87 46.18 -32.52 23.30
C ILE A 87 46.16 -31.30 24.23
N GLY A 88 45.71 -30.16 23.71
CA GLY A 88 45.52 -28.94 24.46
C GLY A 88 44.44 -29.15 25.52
N VAL A 89 44.86 -29.46 26.74
CA VAL A 89 44.02 -29.50 27.93
C VAL A 89 43.53 -28.08 28.20
N SER A 90 42.22 -27.85 28.04
CA SER A 90 41.57 -26.66 28.56
C SER A 90 41.67 -26.65 30.08
N ILE A 91 42.35 -25.64 30.61
CA ILE A 91 42.46 -25.33 32.04
C ILE A 91 41.11 -24.76 32.46
N ASP A 92 40.13 -25.63 32.73
CA ASP A 92 38.98 -25.42 33.62
C ASP A 92 38.20 -26.74 33.71
N GLY A 93 38.33 -27.41 34.86
CA GLY A 93 37.88 -28.78 35.14
C GLY A 93 36.38 -29.05 35.12
N THR A 94 35.58 -28.22 34.44
CA THR A 94 34.14 -28.39 34.20
C THR A 94 33.77 -28.58 32.73
N GLY A 95 34.67 -28.28 31.77
CA GLY A 95 34.41 -28.37 30.32
C GLY A 95 34.46 -29.80 29.74
N GLN A 96 35.26 -30.70 30.32
CA GLN A 96 35.45 -32.06 29.79
C GLN A 96 34.23 -32.98 29.95
N VAL A 97 33.32 -32.70 30.89
CA VAL A 97 32.15 -33.56 31.16
C VAL A 97 31.07 -33.43 30.07
N GLY A 98 31.00 -32.28 29.39
CA GLY A 98 29.97 -31.99 28.39
C GLY A 98 30.26 -32.56 27.00
N THR A 99 31.51 -32.50 26.54
CA THR A 99 31.92 -32.93 25.19
C THR A 99 32.07 -34.45 25.07
N TYR A 100 32.32 -35.15 26.19
CA TYR A 100 32.56 -36.59 26.23
C TYR A 100 31.55 -37.41 25.42
N PHE A 101 30.26 -37.09 25.47
CA PHE A 101 29.23 -37.86 24.77
C PHE A 101 29.34 -37.78 23.24
N TYR A 102 29.83 -36.66 22.70
CA TYR A 102 29.91 -36.40 21.26
C TYR A 102 31.24 -36.85 20.66
N THR A 103 32.26 -37.10 21.47
CA THR A 103 33.58 -37.53 21.02
C THR A 103 33.51 -38.95 20.44
N ALA A 104 33.91 -39.08 19.18
CA ALA A 104 33.95 -40.35 18.46
C ALA A 104 35.01 -41.31 19.05
N PRO A 105 34.79 -42.64 19.01
CA PRO A 105 35.73 -43.62 19.57
C PRO A 105 37.16 -43.49 19.04
N GLU A 106 37.32 -43.19 17.75
CA GLU A 106 38.63 -43.03 17.12
C GLU A 106 39.39 -41.76 17.56
N ILE A 107 38.68 -40.73 18.04
CA ILE A 107 39.29 -39.54 18.64
C ILE A 107 39.73 -39.88 20.07
N GLU A 108 38.86 -40.53 20.83
CA GLU A 108 39.09 -40.88 22.24
C GLU A 108 40.23 -41.90 22.41
N GLN A 109 40.37 -42.83 21.46
CA GLN A 109 41.42 -43.85 21.44
C GLN A 109 42.67 -43.42 20.67
N GLU A 110 42.78 -42.15 20.28
CA GLU A 110 43.92 -41.56 19.57
C GLU A 110 44.33 -42.36 18.32
N TRP A 111 43.37 -42.76 17.49
CA TRP A 111 43.68 -43.51 16.28
C TRP A 111 44.55 -42.70 15.30
N PRO A 112 45.49 -43.34 14.58
CA PRO A 112 46.44 -42.64 13.73
C PRO A 112 45.80 -41.96 12.50
N LYS A 113 44.57 -42.35 12.13
CA LYS A 113 43.84 -41.77 11.00
C LYS A 113 42.41 -41.44 11.44
N ILE A 114 42.13 -40.13 11.52
CA ILE A 114 40.80 -39.59 11.78
C ILE A 114 40.34 -38.87 10.52
N ASN A 115 39.16 -39.24 10.01
CA ASN A 115 38.55 -38.63 8.83
C ASN A 115 37.26 -37.88 9.21
N GLU A 116 36.53 -37.39 8.20
CA GLU A 116 35.30 -36.62 8.38
C GLU A 116 34.16 -37.39 9.06
N LYS A 117 34.28 -38.73 9.16
CA LYS A 117 33.29 -39.59 9.83
C LYS A 117 33.28 -39.45 11.34
N ALA A 118 34.31 -38.84 11.93
CA ALA A 118 34.29 -38.48 13.34
C ALA A 118 33.17 -37.46 13.64
N ASP A 119 33.01 -36.43 12.78
CA ASP A 119 31.91 -35.45 12.92
C ASP A 119 30.54 -36.11 12.72
N MET A 120 30.47 -37.17 11.89
CA MET A 120 29.22 -37.92 11.66
C MET A 120 28.78 -38.72 12.90
N TYR A 121 29.72 -39.14 13.75
CA TYR A 121 29.39 -39.75 15.05
C TYR A 121 28.80 -38.71 15.99
N SER A 122 29.47 -37.55 16.11
CA SER A 122 28.99 -36.43 16.91
C SER A 122 27.60 -35.95 16.46
N LEU A 123 27.38 -35.90 15.14
CA LEU A 123 26.08 -35.63 14.54
C LEU A 123 25.00 -36.65 14.96
N GLY A 124 25.36 -37.92 15.11
CA GLY A 124 24.45 -38.96 15.62
C GLY A 124 23.95 -38.64 17.03
N VAL A 125 24.84 -38.19 17.91
CA VAL A 125 24.46 -37.80 19.27
C VAL A 125 23.56 -36.56 19.26
N VAL A 126 23.88 -35.55 18.44
CA VAL A 126 23.01 -34.37 18.25
C VAL A 126 21.64 -34.77 17.70
N PHE A 127 21.59 -35.69 16.75
CA PHE A 127 20.36 -36.22 16.18
C PHE A 127 19.51 -36.91 17.25
N PHE A 128 20.10 -37.73 18.12
CA PHE A 128 19.36 -38.35 19.20
C PHE A 128 18.71 -37.31 20.13
N GLU A 129 19.47 -36.29 20.55
CA GLU A 129 18.93 -35.24 21.44
C GLU A 129 17.83 -34.39 20.80
N LEU A 130 17.88 -34.16 19.48
CA LEU A 130 16.80 -33.49 18.75
C LEU A 130 15.46 -34.25 18.81
N TRP A 131 15.52 -35.59 18.91
CA TRP A 131 14.35 -36.47 18.98
C TRP A 131 14.02 -36.95 20.40
N HIS A 132 14.86 -36.62 21.38
CA HIS A 132 14.70 -37.06 22.76
C HIS A 132 15.03 -35.92 23.74
N PRO A 133 14.10 -34.97 23.95
CA PRO A 133 14.27 -33.92 24.95
C PRO A 133 14.30 -34.54 26.36
N PHE A 134 15.23 -34.10 27.20
CA PHE A 134 15.41 -34.61 28.56
C PHE A 134 14.70 -33.72 29.57
N GLY A 135 14.07 -34.32 30.58
CA GLY A 135 13.44 -33.58 31.67
C GLY A 135 14.46 -33.08 32.71
N THR A 136 15.58 -33.78 32.89
CA THR A 136 16.63 -33.37 33.84
C THR A 136 18.05 -33.61 33.30
N ALA A 137 19.03 -32.87 33.83
CA ALA A 137 20.44 -33.07 33.49
C ALA A 137 20.97 -34.47 33.90
N MET A 138 20.43 -35.05 34.98
CA MET A 138 20.79 -36.40 35.44
C MET A 138 20.27 -37.47 34.48
N GLU A 139 19.00 -37.35 34.05
CA GLU A 139 18.41 -38.23 33.03
C GLU A 139 19.21 -38.18 31.73
N ARG A 140 19.55 -36.98 31.26
CA ARG A 140 20.42 -36.78 30.11
C ARG A 140 21.75 -37.51 30.25
N HIS A 141 22.41 -37.39 31.40
CA HIS A 141 23.70 -38.02 31.63
C HIS A 141 23.60 -39.55 31.60
N ILE A 142 22.58 -40.13 32.23
CA ILE A 142 22.37 -41.59 32.25
C ILE A 142 22.11 -42.11 30.84
N ILE A 143 21.15 -41.52 30.13
CA ILE A 143 20.74 -42.00 28.80
C ILE A 143 21.88 -41.84 27.78
N LEU A 144 22.59 -40.71 27.77
CA LEU A 144 23.73 -40.54 26.86
C LEU A 144 24.92 -41.43 27.24
N SER A 145 25.09 -41.77 28.52
CA SER A 145 26.10 -42.74 28.95
C SER A 145 25.78 -44.15 28.47
N ASP A 146 24.52 -44.59 28.60
CA ASP A 146 24.07 -45.89 28.09
C ASP A 146 24.17 -45.95 26.55
N LEU A 147 23.80 -44.87 25.86
CA LEU A 147 23.94 -44.75 24.41
C LEU A 147 25.41 -44.86 23.96
N LYS A 148 26.33 -44.15 24.63
CA LYS A 148 27.75 -44.17 24.26
C LYS A 148 28.45 -45.47 24.65
N GLN A 149 28.23 -45.98 25.86
CA GLN A 149 28.97 -47.15 26.39
C GLN A 149 28.39 -48.48 25.95
N LYS A 150 27.06 -48.59 25.86
CA LYS A 150 26.36 -49.85 25.57
C LYS A 150 25.70 -49.86 24.18
N GLY A 151 25.55 -48.70 23.53
CA GLY A 151 24.78 -48.59 22.30
C GLY A 151 23.27 -48.80 22.52
N GLU A 152 22.81 -48.68 23.76
CA GLU A 152 21.42 -48.94 24.15
C GLU A 152 20.58 -47.67 24.02
N LEU A 153 19.42 -47.80 23.39
CA LEU A 153 18.42 -46.73 23.25
C LEU A 153 17.21 -47.06 24.13
N PRO A 154 16.50 -46.04 24.68
CA PRO A 154 15.26 -46.29 25.42
C PRO A 154 14.24 -47.07 24.57
N LEU A 155 13.70 -48.17 25.11
CA LEU A 155 12.76 -49.03 24.38
C LEU A 155 11.51 -48.29 23.88
N SER A 156 11.04 -47.29 24.64
CA SER A 156 9.93 -46.42 24.26
C SER A 156 10.26 -45.56 23.04
N TRP A 157 11.51 -45.09 22.92
CA TRP A 157 11.97 -44.29 21.78
C TRP A 157 12.08 -45.13 20.51
N ILE A 158 12.62 -46.36 20.62
CA ILE A 158 12.69 -47.32 19.51
C ILE A 158 11.29 -47.61 18.95
N ALA A 159 10.32 -47.88 19.83
CA ALA A 159 8.95 -48.17 19.42
C ALA A 159 8.27 -46.98 18.72
N GLN A 160 8.67 -45.75 19.06
CA GLN A 160 8.09 -44.52 18.51
C GLN A 160 8.77 -44.08 17.21
N PHE A 161 10.06 -44.38 17.02
CA PHE A 161 10.89 -43.85 15.94
C PHE A 161 11.81 -44.90 15.29
N PRO A 162 11.26 -45.96 14.66
CA PRO A 162 12.07 -47.07 14.12
C PRO A 162 12.97 -46.66 12.93
N GLU A 163 12.56 -45.67 12.12
CA GLU A 163 13.38 -45.18 11.00
C GLU A 163 14.58 -44.36 11.50
N GLN A 164 14.35 -43.54 12.52
CA GLN A 164 15.37 -42.71 13.18
C GLN A 164 16.37 -43.59 13.92
N GLU A 165 15.92 -44.69 14.53
CA GLU A 165 16.79 -45.70 15.16
C GLU A 165 17.81 -46.27 14.16
N SER A 166 17.35 -46.67 12.97
CA SER A 166 18.21 -47.21 11.92
C SER A 166 19.28 -46.21 11.49
N LEU A 167 18.89 -44.93 11.30
CA LEU A 167 19.82 -43.86 10.97
C LEU A 167 20.83 -43.59 12.11
N LEU A 168 20.36 -43.53 13.35
CA LEU A 168 21.18 -43.27 14.52
C LEU A 168 22.25 -44.36 14.75
N LYS A 169 21.86 -45.64 14.63
CA LYS A 169 22.80 -46.78 14.72
C LYS A 169 23.90 -46.71 13.67
N ARG A 170 23.57 -46.26 12.45
CA ARG A 170 24.56 -46.08 11.38
C ARG A 170 25.49 -44.90 11.67
N LEU A 171 24.97 -43.78 12.14
CA LEU A 171 25.77 -42.59 12.50
C LEU A 171 26.74 -42.88 13.65
N MET A 172 26.29 -43.64 14.65
CA MET A 172 27.08 -43.96 15.84
C MET A 172 27.82 -45.31 15.76
N SER A 173 28.02 -45.87 14.56
CA SER A 173 28.77 -47.12 14.40
C SER A 173 30.19 -46.98 14.97
N PRO A 174 30.71 -47.98 15.71
CA PRO A 174 32.10 -47.97 16.20
C PRO A 174 33.11 -47.86 15.05
N SER A 175 32.81 -48.45 13.90
CA SER A 175 33.66 -48.36 12.71
C SER A 175 33.32 -47.10 11.89
N PRO A 176 34.28 -46.18 11.64
CA PRO A 176 34.05 -44.99 10.81
C PRO A 176 33.62 -45.29 9.37
N SER A 177 34.00 -46.46 8.83
CA SER A 177 33.64 -46.88 7.46
C SER A 177 32.13 -47.04 7.28
N ASP A 178 31.43 -47.47 8.34
CA ASP A 178 30.02 -47.86 8.28
C ASP A 178 29.09 -46.66 8.45
N ARG A 179 29.64 -45.53 8.93
CA ARG A 179 28.92 -44.27 9.07
C ARG A 179 28.66 -43.66 7.69
N PRO A 180 27.47 -43.14 7.38
CA PRO A 180 27.23 -42.42 6.13
C PRO A 180 28.03 -41.11 6.08
N SER A 181 28.39 -40.63 4.89
CA SER A 181 28.91 -39.25 4.73
C SER A 181 27.75 -38.24 4.77
N ALA A 182 28.05 -36.98 5.08
CA ALA A 182 27.05 -35.90 5.01
C ALA A 182 26.41 -35.79 3.61
N THR A 183 27.21 -35.92 2.55
CA THR A 183 26.74 -35.94 1.16
C THR A 183 25.83 -37.11 0.83
N TYR A 184 26.07 -38.29 1.43
CA TYR A 184 25.20 -39.45 1.28
C TYR A 184 23.85 -39.22 1.98
N LEU A 185 23.87 -38.66 3.20
CA LEU A 185 22.63 -38.35 3.93
C LEU A 185 21.74 -37.38 3.16
N LEU A 186 22.30 -36.28 2.62
CA LEU A 186 21.54 -35.28 1.84
C LEU A 186 20.80 -35.87 0.64
N LYS A 187 21.29 -36.98 0.09
CA LYS A 187 20.72 -37.66 -1.07
C LYS A 187 19.68 -38.73 -0.71
N HIS A 188 19.81 -39.38 0.44
CA HIS A 188 19.09 -40.64 0.71
C HIS A 188 18.36 -40.72 2.06
N ALA A 189 18.61 -39.80 2.99
CA ALA A 189 18.12 -39.90 4.37
C ALA A 189 17.05 -38.88 4.76
N PHE A 190 16.77 -37.90 3.90
CA PHE A 190 15.79 -36.85 4.17
C PHE A 190 14.46 -37.10 3.44
N PRO A 191 13.31 -36.75 4.04
CA PRO A 191 12.03 -36.74 3.34
C PRO A 191 12.07 -35.83 2.09
N PRO A 192 11.18 -36.06 1.10
CA PRO A 192 11.10 -35.25 -0.12
C PRO A 192 10.98 -33.76 0.22
N ARG A 193 11.68 -32.91 -0.53
CA ARG A 193 11.71 -31.45 -0.32
C ARG A 193 10.28 -30.90 -0.35
N MET A 194 9.86 -30.24 0.72
CA MET A 194 8.64 -29.45 0.73
C MET A 194 8.81 -28.27 -0.24
N GLU A 195 7.79 -28.02 -1.05
CA GLU A 195 7.76 -26.98 -2.09
C GLU A 195 8.18 -25.58 -1.58
N SER A 196 7.96 -25.32 -0.28
CA SER A 196 8.34 -24.09 0.40
C SER A 196 9.84 -23.78 0.35
N GLU A 197 10.72 -24.77 0.57
CA GLU A 197 12.16 -24.53 0.59
C GLU A 197 12.72 -24.25 -0.82
N LEU A 198 12.10 -24.81 -1.86
CA LEU A 198 12.46 -24.54 -3.24
C LEU A 198 12.04 -23.11 -3.63
N LEU A 199 10.83 -22.71 -3.23
CA LEU A 199 10.30 -21.38 -3.47
C LEU A 199 11.17 -20.31 -2.80
N ASP A 200 11.56 -20.51 -1.54
CA ASP A 200 12.42 -19.56 -0.82
C ASP A 200 13.79 -19.42 -1.48
N ASN A 201 14.35 -20.50 -2.02
CA ASN A 201 15.60 -20.45 -2.77
C ASN A 201 15.47 -19.72 -4.12
N ILE A 202 14.33 -19.87 -4.82
CA ILE A 202 14.03 -19.12 -6.05
C ILE A 202 13.88 -17.63 -5.73
N LEU A 203 13.10 -17.28 -4.71
CA LEU A 203 12.91 -15.90 -4.26
C LEU A 203 14.24 -15.26 -3.83
N ARG A 204 15.09 -15.99 -3.09
CA ARG A 204 16.44 -15.52 -2.73
C ARG A 204 17.29 -15.23 -3.97
N LYS A 205 17.27 -16.10 -4.99
CA LYS A 205 18.00 -15.88 -6.25
C LYS A 205 17.46 -14.67 -7.03
N MET A 206 16.14 -14.47 -7.07
CA MET A 206 15.54 -13.29 -7.71
C MET A 206 15.98 -11.96 -7.07
N HIS A 207 16.22 -11.95 -5.75
CA HIS A 207 16.63 -10.74 -5.03
C HIS A 207 18.15 -10.47 -5.03
N THR A 208 19.00 -11.46 -5.32
CA THR A 208 20.45 -11.37 -5.05
C THR A 208 21.36 -11.51 -6.28
N SER A 209 20.84 -11.95 -7.43
CA SER A 209 21.68 -12.32 -8.58
C SER A 209 21.57 -11.32 -9.74
N GLU A 210 22.72 -10.92 -10.30
CA GLU A 210 22.82 -10.18 -11.58
C GLU A 210 22.37 -11.01 -12.80
N ASP A 211 22.23 -12.34 -12.64
CA ASP A 211 21.79 -13.27 -13.68
C ASP A 211 20.26 -13.23 -13.84
N ARG A 212 19.80 -12.56 -14.89
CA ARG A 212 18.38 -12.43 -15.25
C ARG A 212 17.74 -13.73 -15.74
N GLY A 213 18.51 -14.79 -16.03
CA GLY A 213 17.97 -16.01 -16.64
C GLY A 213 16.92 -16.75 -15.79
N VAL A 214 16.99 -16.68 -14.45
CA VAL A 214 15.96 -17.24 -13.56
C VAL A 214 14.75 -16.32 -13.49
N TYR A 215 15.00 -15.01 -13.40
CA TYR A 215 13.96 -13.99 -13.38
C TYR A 215 13.10 -14.03 -14.65
N ASP A 216 13.72 -14.04 -15.82
CA ASP A 216 13.02 -14.07 -17.12
C ASP A 216 12.16 -15.33 -17.30
N LYS A 217 12.63 -16.48 -16.79
CA LYS A 217 11.84 -17.72 -16.79
C LYS A 217 10.63 -17.63 -15.87
N VAL A 218 10.77 -17.02 -14.70
CA VAL A 218 9.66 -16.79 -13.77
C VAL A 218 8.65 -15.82 -14.41
N MET A 219 9.12 -14.73 -15.01
CA MET A 219 8.29 -13.77 -15.73
C MET A 219 7.51 -14.41 -16.88
N SER A 220 8.19 -15.19 -17.72
CA SER A 220 7.55 -15.94 -18.81
C SER A 220 6.50 -16.93 -18.30
N ALA A 221 6.72 -17.56 -17.14
CA ALA A 221 5.76 -18.49 -16.55
C ALA A 221 4.55 -17.77 -15.91
N ILE A 222 4.74 -16.57 -15.35
CA ILE A 222 3.65 -15.74 -14.79
C ILE A 222 2.72 -15.27 -15.91
N PHE A 223 3.29 -14.85 -17.05
CA PHE A 223 2.56 -14.29 -18.19
C PHE A 223 2.25 -15.31 -19.30
N ASP A 224 2.34 -16.60 -19.02
CA ASP A 224 1.98 -17.66 -19.96
C ASP A 224 0.46 -17.61 -20.27
N GLU A 225 0.12 -17.30 -21.52
CA GLU A 225 -1.26 -17.07 -21.96
C GLU A 225 -2.14 -18.32 -21.84
N GLU A 226 -1.58 -19.52 -22.03
CA GLU A 226 -2.32 -20.78 -21.92
C GLU A 226 -2.72 -21.04 -20.45
N ILE A 227 -1.78 -20.84 -19.52
CA ILE A 227 -2.03 -20.98 -18.08
C ILE A 227 -3.04 -19.93 -17.58
N LEU A 228 -2.91 -18.68 -18.05
CA LEU A 228 -3.83 -17.60 -17.67
C LEU A 228 -5.24 -17.86 -18.18
N SER A 229 -5.39 -18.31 -19.43
CA SER A 229 -6.69 -18.65 -20.01
C SER A 229 -7.40 -19.76 -19.23
N LEU A 230 -6.68 -20.81 -18.85
CA LEU A 230 -7.22 -21.90 -18.02
C LEU A 230 -7.68 -21.40 -16.63
N LYS A 231 -6.96 -20.46 -16.02
CA LYS A 231 -7.34 -19.88 -14.72
C LYS A 231 -8.58 -18.99 -14.82
N ILE A 232 -8.74 -18.25 -15.92
CA ILE A 232 -9.89 -17.38 -16.16
C ILE A 232 -11.17 -18.20 -16.35
N GLU A 233 -11.10 -19.32 -17.09
CA GLU A 233 -12.23 -20.23 -17.29
C GLU A 233 -12.75 -20.85 -15.98
N HIS A 234 -11.87 -21.08 -14.99
CA HIS A 234 -12.26 -21.58 -13.66
C HIS A 234 -12.85 -20.50 -12.74
N GLN A 235 -12.70 -19.20 -13.07
CA GLN A 235 -13.16 -18.08 -12.23
C GLN A 235 -14.37 -17.33 -12.82
N HIS A 236 -14.71 -17.54 -14.08
CA HIS A 236 -15.86 -16.88 -14.73
C HIS A 236 -17.15 -17.69 -14.64
N ALA A 237 -17.72 -17.72 -13.44
CA ALA A 237 -19.16 -17.87 -13.25
C ALA A 237 -19.75 -16.52 -12.79
N GLY A 238 -20.09 -15.65 -13.75
CA GLY A 238 -21.12 -14.61 -13.56
C GLY A 238 -20.72 -13.30 -12.88
N LYS A 239 -19.85 -12.49 -13.50
CA LYS A 239 -19.87 -11.03 -13.27
C LYS A 239 -19.95 -10.29 -14.61
N PRO A 240 -21.03 -9.54 -14.90
CA PRO A 240 -21.05 -8.65 -16.04
C PRO A 240 -19.99 -7.55 -15.83
N SER A 241 -19.26 -7.23 -16.90
CA SER A 241 -18.22 -6.17 -16.95
C SER A 241 -18.78 -4.75 -16.97
N ILE A 242 -20.11 -4.60 -16.82
CA ILE A 242 -20.81 -3.32 -16.78
C ILE A 242 -21.10 -3.01 -15.30
N GLU A 243 -20.24 -2.20 -14.68
CA GLU A 243 -20.36 -1.83 -13.26
C GLU A 243 -21.43 -0.75 -12.99
N TYR A 244 -22.02 -0.12 -14.02
CA TYR A 244 -22.94 1.01 -13.85
C TYR A 244 -24.17 0.92 -14.77
N VAL A 245 -25.34 1.30 -14.23
CA VAL A 245 -26.61 1.51 -14.95
C VAL A 245 -26.49 2.80 -15.78
N ASP A 246 -27.06 2.85 -17.00
CA ASP A 246 -26.94 3.98 -17.95
C ASP A 246 -27.17 5.37 -17.32
N SER A 247 -28.12 5.49 -16.39
CA SER A 247 -28.43 6.74 -15.68
C SER A 247 -27.29 7.27 -14.78
N ALA A 248 -26.43 6.40 -14.26
CA ALA A 248 -25.28 6.81 -13.44
C ALA A 248 -24.14 7.38 -14.29
N THR A 249 -24.07 6.99 -15.58
CA THR A 249 -23.05 7.47 -16.51
C THR A 249 -23.37 8.90 -16.97
N GLU A 250 -24.63 9.20 -17.28
CA GLU A 250 -25.05 10.56 -17.67
C GLU A 250 -24.76 11.61 -16.59
N ILE A 251 -25.07 11.28 -15.32
CA ILE A 251 -24.77 12.17 -14.17
C ILE A 251 -23.26 12.38 -14.04
N ARG A 252 -22.47 11.32 -14.23
CA ARG A 252 -21.00 11.43 -14.17
C ARG A 252 -20.47 12.34 -15.27
N ASP A 253 -20.93 12.18 -16.50
CA ASP A 253 -20.52 13.01 -17.64
C ASP A 253 -20.91 14.47 -17.43
N PHE A 254 -22.11 14.72 -16.91
CA PHE A 254 -22.56 16.06 -16.53
C PHE A 254 -21.68 16.67 -15.44
N VAL A 255 -21.35 15.93 -14.38
CA VAL A 255 -20.47 16.40 -13.29
C VAL A 255 -19.09 16.75 -13.85
N VAL A 256 -18.52 15.91 -14.71
CA VAL A 256 -17.22 16.14 -15.34
C VAL A 256 -17.24 17.39 -16.22
N GLU A 257 -18.26 17.55 -17.05
CA GLU A 257 -18.35 18.69 -17.97
C GLU A 257 -18.55 20.01 -17.23
N MET A 258 -19.46 20.06 -16.25
CA MET A 258 -19.65 21.28 -15.43
C MET A 258 -18.40 21.62 -14.63
N THR A 259 -17.72 20.63 -14.06
CA THR A 259 -16.44 20.83 -13.36
C THR A 259 -15.39 21.43 -14.31
N ARG A 260 -15.28 20.90 -15.53
CA ARG A 260 -14.38 21.38 -16.57
C ARG A 260 -14.68 22.83 -16.96
N GLU A 261 -15.96 23.18 -17.15
CA GLU A 261 -16.37 24.53 -17.51
C GLU A 261 -16.03 25.55 -16.41
N VAL A 262 -16.26 25.21 -15.14
CA VAL A 262 -15.86 26.08 -14.03
C VAL A 262 -14.33 26.24 -13.95
N PHE A 263 -13.55 25.17 -14.15
CA PHE A 263 -12.09 25.30 -14.21
C PHE A 263 -11.63 26.24 -15.34
N LYS A 264 -12.24 26.14 -16.52
CA LYS A 264 -11.97 27.06 -17.64
C LYS A 264 -12.38 28.49 -17.32
N GLN A 265 -13.51 28.69 -16.64
CA GLN A 265 -13.97 30.01 -16.19
C GLN A 265 -12.96 30.68 -15.25
N HIS A 266 -12.30 29.90 -14.40
CA HIS A 266 -11.20 30.35 -13.55
C HIS A 266 -9.83 30.40 -14.27
N CYS A 267 -9.83 30.32 -15.60
CA CYS A 267 -8.67 30.43 -16.48
C CYS A 267 -7.58 29.35 -16.26
N ALA A 268 -7.97 28.18 -15.76
CA ALA A 268 -7.03 27.06 -15.66
C ALA A 268 -6.85 26.36 -17.01
N LYS A 269 -5.62 25.92 -17.28
CA LYS A 269 -5.30 25.15 -18.48
C LYS A 269 -5.40 23.65 -18.20
N HIS A 270 -5.98 22.90 -19.12
CA HIS A 270 -5.95 21.44 -19.04
C HIS A 270 -4.51 20.94 -19.17
N LEU A 271 -4.06 20.13 -18.22
CA LEU A 271 -2.78 19.42 -18.30
C LEU A 271 -3.03 17.95 -18.00
N GLU A 272 -2.99 17.13 -19.04
CA GLU A 272 -3.11 15.68 -18.95
C GLU A 272 -1.77 15.07 -18.50
N LEU A 273 -1.81 14.25 -17.45
CA LEU A 273 -0.65 13.54 -16.93
C LEU A 273 -0.73 12.05 -17.27
N MET A 274 0.43 11.40 -17.30
CA MET A 274 0.50 9.95 -17.49
C MET A 274 -0.09 9.23 -16.26
N PRO A 275 -1.07 8.31 -16.44
CA PRO A 275 -1.74 7.64 -15.32
C PRO A 275 -0.86 6.56 -14.65
N MET A 276 0.31 6.30 -15.20
CA MET A 276 1.26 5.27 -14.79
C MET A 276 2.68 5.83 -14.82
N ARG A 277 3.52 5.39 -13.88
CA ARG A 277 4.93 5.76 -13.81
C ARG A 277 5.81 4.57 -13.45
N LEU A 278 7.10 4.64 -13.73
CA LEU A 278 8.08 3.68 -13.24
C LEU A 278 8.35 3.95 -11.74
N LEU A 279 8.56 2.88 -10.96
CA LEU A 279 8.69 2.98 -9.51
C LEU A 279 9.94 3.78 -9.07
N ASP A 280 10.99 3.83 -9.89
CA ASP A 280 12.28 4.44 -9.55
C ASP A 280 12.28 5.99 -9.57
N ASP A 281 11.20 6.63 -10.03
CA ASP A 281 11.17 8.07 -10.35
C ASP A 281 10.77 9.00 -9.18
N CYS A 282 10.44 8.50 -7.99
CA CYS A 282 9.84 9.34 -6.93
C CYS A 282 10.20 8.89 -5.50
N PRO A 283 10.39 9.81 -4.53
CA PRO A 283 10.60 9.44 -3.13
C PRO A 283 9.42 8.63 -2.59
N GLU A 284 9.75 7.60 -1.80
CA GLU A 284 8.79 6.68 -1.21
C GLU A 284 7.84 7.40 -0.23
N PHE A 285 6.64 7.72 -0.70
CA PHE A 285 5.53 7.99 0.19
C PHE A 285 4.91 6.65 0.58
N ASP A 286 4.94 6.32 1.88
CA ASP A 286 4.26 5.13 2.42
C ASP A 286 2.74 5.24 2.17
N ARG A 287 2.31 4.68 1.05
CA ARG A 287 0.94 4.72 0.54
C ARG A 287 0.55 3.37 -0.03
N LYS A 288 -0.76 3.11 0.01
CA LYS A 288 -1.38 1.91 -0.55
C LYS A 288 -1.55 2.04 -2.07
N THR A 289 -0.44 2.09 -2.80
CA THR A 289 -0.44 2.24 -4.25
C THR A 289 -0.61 0.91 -4.97
N VAL A 290 -1.11 0.97 -6.20
CA VAL A 290 -1.25 -0.19 -7.07
C VAL A 290 0.03 -0.33 -7.87
N LYS A 291 0.67 -1.48 -7.71
CA LYS A 291 1.90 -1.83 -8.42
C LYS A 291 1.57 -2.87 -9.47
N LEU A 292 1.96 -2.62 -10.71
CA LEU A 292 1.77 -3.49 -11.86
C LEU A 292 3.13 -3.96 -12.34
N LEU A 293 3.24 -5.26 -12.61
CA LEU A 293 4.45 -5.84 -13.14
C LEU A 293 4.30 -5.97 -14.66
N THR A 294 5.25 -5.43 -15.43
CA THR A 294 5.25 -5.55 -16.89
C THR A 294 5.83 -6.90 -17.31
N HIS A 295 5.56 -7.31 -18.55
CA HIS A 295 6.21 -8.49 -19.15
C HIS A 295 7.75 -8.34 -19.21
N GLY A 296 8.27 -7.10 -19.27
CA GLY A 296 9.71 -6.81 -19.24
C GLY A 296 10.33 -6.94 -17.85
N GLY A 297 9.52 -7.11 -16.80
CA GLY A 297 9.97 -7.15 -15.41
C GLY A 297 9.98 -5.80 -14.70
N ASP A 298 9.63 -4.73 -15.39
CA ASP A 298 9.55 -3.41 -14.80
C ASP A 298 8.34 -3.31 -13.87
N MET A 299 8.51 -2.60 -12.76
CA MET A 299 7.43 -2.30 -11.85
C MET A 299 6.86 -0.92 -12.17
N LEU A 300 5.62 -0.90 -12.62
CA LEU A 300 4.83 0.31 -12.80
C LEU A 300 4.00 0.60 -11.55
N GLU A 301 3.80 1.87 -11.27
CA GLU A 301 2.90 2.35 -10.24
C GLU A 301 1.77 3.16 -10.88
N LEU A 302 0.52 2.80 -10.59
CA LEU A 302 -0.62 3.62 -10.97
C LEU A 302 -0.70 4.87 -10.09
N CYS A 303 -1.10 6.00 -10.67
CA CYS A 303 -1.25 7.25 -9.94
C CYS A 303 -2.25 7.12 -8.78
N HIS A 304 -1.74 7.26 -7.55
CA HIS A 304 -2.54 7.35 -6.33
C HIS A 304 -3.19 8.75 -6.17
N GLU A 305 -2.57 9.77 -6.75
CA GLU A 305 -3.06 11.16 -6.83
C GLU A 305 -2.51 11.84 -8.09
N LEU A 306 -3.13 12.93 -8.53
CA LEU A 306 -2.73 13.69 -9.72
C LEU A 306 -1.71 14.82 -9.43
N ARG A 307 -1.48 15.15 -8.15
CA ARG A 307 -0.56 16.24 -7.76
C ARG A 307 0.92 15.87 -7.85
N LEU A 308 1.29 14.62 -7.53
CA LEU A 308 2.69 14.19 -7.59
C LEU A 308 3.26 14.22 -9.02
N PRO A 309 2.60 13.66 -10.04
CA PRO A 309 3.12 13.74 -11.41
C PRO A 309 3.10 15.18 -11.93
N PHE A 310 2.17 16.03 -11.47
CA PHE A 310 2.18 17.46 -11.79
C PHE A 310 3.43 18.16 -11.24
N VAL A 311 3.78 17.91 -9.97
CA VAL A 311 4.99 18.49 -9.38
C VAL A 311 6.24 18.02 -10.13
N SER A 312 6.34 16.74 -10.49
CA SER A 312 7.46 16.23 -11.30
C SER A 312 7.55 16.89 -12.68
N TRP A 313 6.39 17.10 -13.34
CA TRP A 313 6.34 17.85 -14.59
C TRP A 313 6.75 19.31 -14.40
N LEU A 314 6.30 19.95 -13.33
CA LEU A 314 6.58 21.36 -13.03
C LEU A 314 8.08 21.58 -12.79
N THR A 315 8.73 20.71 -12.00
CA THR A 315 10.17 20.77 -11.72
C THR A 315 10.98 20.54 -12.98
N SER A 316 10.60 19.55 -13.79
CA SER A 316 11.25 19.25 -15.08
C SER A 316 11.15 20.40 -16.09
N ASN A 317 10.04 21.15 -16.09
CA ASN A 317 9.80 22.25 -17.02
C ASN A 317 10.17 23.64 -16.46
N GLN A 318 10.66 23.72 -15.22
CA GLN A 318 11.09 24.95 -14.54
C GLN A 318 10.06 26.09 -14.61
N LYS A 319 8.77 25.76 -14.50
CA LYS A 319 7.70 26.75 -14.55
C LYS A 319 7.58 27.46 -13.20
N THR A 320 7.55 28.80 -13.21
CA THR A 320 7.45 29.63 -12.00
C THR A 320 6.03 30.12 -11.71
N SER A 321 5.17 30.14 -12.74
CA SER A 321 3.75 30.42 -12.59
C SER A 321 2.95 29.58 -13.57
N PHE A 322 1.93 28.91 -13.05
CA PHE A 322 1.05 28.06 -13.85
C PHE A 322 -0.27 27.83 -13.12
N LYS A 323 -1.38 27.81 -13.86
CA LYS A 323 -2.70 27.46 -13.32
C LYS A 323 -3.25 26.31 -14.16
N ARG A 324 -3.52 25.18 -13.53
CA ARG A 324 -3.92 23.97 -14.21
C ARG A 324 -5.18 23.35 -13.64
N TYR A 325 -5.81 22.52 -14.47
CA TYR A 325 -6.76 21.53 -14.00
C TYR A 325 -6.53 20.18 -14.68
N GLU A 326 -6.96 19.12 -14.02
CA GLU A 326 -6.96 17.76 -14.55
C GLU A 326 -8.13 16.98 -13.95
N ILE A 327 -8.85 16.23 -14.78
CA ILE A 327 -9.90 15.31 -14.33
C ILE A 327 -9.51 13.93 -14.80
N SER A 328 -9.24 13.02 -13.87
CA SER A 328 -8.74 11.68 -14.18
C SER A 328 -9.03 10.69 -13.06
N TYR A 329 -8.92 9.41 -13.40
CA TYR A 329 -9.05 8.33 -12.42
C TYR A 329 -7.75 8.12 -11.66
N VAL A 330 -7.87 8.00 -10.34
CA VAL A 330 -6.78 7.60 -9.44
C VAL A 330 -7.07 6.23 -8.85
N TYR A 331 -6.01 5.49 -8.54
CA TYR A 331 -6.09 4.08 -8.17
C TYR A 331 -5.49 3.82 -6.80
N ARG A 332 -6.21 3.04 -5.98
CA ARG A 332 -5.77 2.65 -4.64
C ARG A 332 -5.82 1.15 -4.49
N ARG A 333 -4.83 0.60 -3.79
CA ARG A 333 -4.75 -0.83 -3.52
C ARG A 333 -5.95 -1.29 -2.68
N SER A 334 -6.63 -2.32 -3.15
CA SER A 334 -7.69 -3.01 -2.43
C SER A 334 -7.11 -3.90 -1.33
N ILE A 335 -7.95 -4.36 -0.41
CA ILE A 335 -7.56 -5.35 0.61
C ILE A 335 -7.85 -6.75 0.04
N GLY A 336 -6.87 -7.65 0.12
CA GLY A 336 -7.04 -9.03 -0.37
C GLY A 336 -6.93 -9.17 -1.89
N HIS A 337 -7.76 -10.03 -2.48
CA HIS A 337 -7.73 -10.43 -3.91
C HIS A 337 -8.75 -9.67 -4.78
N SER A 338 -9.15 -8.47 -4.39
CA SER A 338 -10.11 -7.65 -5.17
C SER A 338 -9.41 -6.77 -6.21
N PRO A 339 -10.08 -6.37 -7.30
CA PRO A 339 -9.52 -5.39 -8.23
C PRO A 339 -9.20 -4.07 -7.51
N PRO A 340 -8.28 -3.25 -8.05
CA PRO A 340 -7.98 -1.93 -7.50
C PRO A 340 -9.22 -1.05 -7.39
N ASN A 341 -9.28 -0.24 -6.33
CA ASN A 341 -10.34 0.76 -6.20
C ASN A 341 -10.01 1.95 -7.09
N ARG A 342 -10.96 2.34 -7.93
CA ARG A 342 -10.87 3.46 -8.85
C ARG A 342 -11.71 4.62 -8.34
N TYR A 343 -11.15 5.83 -8.31
CA TYR A 343 -11.84 7.05 -7.88
C TYR A 343 -11.67 8.14 -8.92
N LEU A 344 -12.77 8.78 -9.32
CA LEU A 344 -12.73 9.94 -10.21
C LEU A 344 -12.35 11.19 -9.39
N GLN A 345 -11.24 11.84 -9.77
CA GLN A 345 -10.69 13.00 -9.08
C GLN A 345 -10.56 14.19 -10.05
N GLY A 346 -10.92 15.38 -9.58
CA GLY A 346 -10.72 16.64 -10.29
C GLY A 346 -9.75 17.53 -9.51
N ASP A 347 -8.54 17.73 -10.04
CA ASP A 347 -7.52 18.57 -9.42
C ASP A 347 -7.46 19.94 -10.09
N PHE A 348 -7.28 20.97 -9.26
CA PHE A 348 -6.98 22.32 -9.69
C PHE A 348 -5.82 22.87 -8.85
N ASP A 349 -4.82 23.41 -9.53
CA ASP A 349 -3.58 23.85 -8.91
C ASP A 349 -3.16 25.22 -9.44
N ILE A 350 -2.71 26.09 -8.53
CA ILE A 350 -2.11 27.40 -8.81
C ILE A 350 -0.68 27.40 -8.28
N VAL A 351 0.26 27.65 -9.18
CA VAL A 351 1.68 27.85 -8.89
C VAL A 351 2.04 29.31 -9.11
N GLY A 352 2.77 29.88 -8.16
CA GLY A 352 3.15 31.28 -8.11
C GLY A 352 2.03 32.18 -7.58
N GLY A 353 2.39 33.40 -7.16
CA GLY A 353 1.45 34.38 -6.61
C GLY A 353 1.60 34.59 -5.10
N VAL A 354 0.66 35.33 -4.51
CA VAL A 354 0.61 35.61 -3.08
C VAL A 354 -0.21 34.51 -2.39
N PRO A 355 0.31 33.83 -1.35
CA PRO A 355 -0.31 32.63 -0.77
C PRO A 355 -1.79 32.78 -0.45
N ALA A 356 -2.16 33.71 0.43
CA ALA A 356 -3.54 33.90 0.87
C ALA A 356 -4.53 34.20 -0.28
N LEU A 357 -4.08 34.87 -1.36
CA LEU A 357 -4.92 35.14 -2.53
C LEU A 357 -5.15 33.87 -3.36
N THR A 358 -4.08 33.13 -3.63
CA THR A 358 -4.16 31.86 -4.38
C THR A 358 -4.91 30.78 -3.60
N GLU A 359 -4.78 30.78 -2.26
CA GLU A 359 -5.51 29.91 -1.35
C GLU A 359 -7.00 30.22 -1.35
N ALA A 360 -7.36 31.51 -1.30
CA ALA A 360 -8.74 31.92 -1.48
C ALA A 360 -9.27 31.42 -2.82
N GLU A 361 -8.53 31.62 -3.91
CA GLU A 361 -8.94 31.25 -5.27
C GLU A 361 -9.23 29.76 -5.40
N ALA A 362 -8.35 28.89 -4.87
CA ALA A 362 -8.56 27.45 -4.87
C ALA A 362 -9.86 27.05 -4.13
N ILE A 363 -10.15 27.68 -2.99
CA ILE A 363 -11.40 27.46 -2.25
C ILE A 363 -12.60 27.96 -3.07
N LYS A 364 -12.50 29.13 -3.69
CA LYS A 364 -13.59 29.71 -4.49
C LYS A 364 -13.94 28.87 -5.70
N VAL A 365 -12.95 28.40 -6.45
CA VAL A 365 -13.13 27.48 -7.58
C VAL A 365 -13.88 26.23 -7.12
N THR A 366 -13.47 25.67 -5.97
CA THR A 366 -14.11 24.48 -5.40
C THR A 366 -15.57 24.77 -5.05
N MET A 367 -15.85 25.89 -4.40
CA MET A 367 -17.21 26.29 -4.06
C MET A 367 -18.08 26.54 -5.29
N ASP A 368 -17.55 27.19 -6.34
CA ASP A 368 -18.28 27.41 -7.59
C ASP A 368 -18.71 26.10 -8.23
N ILE A 369 -17.83 25.10 -8.28
CA ILE A 369 -18.14 23.75 -8.76
C ILE A 369 -19.23 23.12 -7.89
N LEU A 370 -19.07 23.13 -6.57
CA LEU A 370 -20.01 22.48 -5.66
C LEU A 370 -21.40 23.11 -5.71
N THR A 371 -21.49 24.44 -5.85
CA THR A 371 -22.77 25.15 -5.96
C THR A 371 -23.53 24.87 -7.27
N CYS A 372 -22.88 24.25 -8.27
CA CYS A 372 -23.58 23.74 -9.46
C CYS A 372 -24.46 22.51 -9.13
N PHE A 373 -24.13 21.76 -8.07
CA PHE A 373 -24.76 20.47 -7.78
C PHE A 373 -25.55 20.46 -6.46
N PHE A 374 -25.17 21.29 -5.49
CA PHE A 374 -25.87 21.37 -4.20
C PHE A 374 -26.14 22.81 -3.78
N PRO A 375 -27.17 23.05 -2.95
CA PRO A 375 -27.46 24.37 -2.42
C PRO A 375 -26.29 24.91 -1.57
N PRO A 376 -26.02 26.23 -1.59
CA PRO A 376 -24.86 26.81 -0.93
C PRO A 376 -24.83 26.59 0.59
N ASP A 377 -25.99 26.51 1.26
CA ASP A 377 -26.09 26.42 2.73
C ASP A 377 -25.65 25.06 3.32
N TYR A 378 -25.33 24.08 2.46
CA TYR A 378 -25.06 22.70 2.85
C TYR A 378 -23.55 22.41 3.00
N PHE A 379 -22.70 23.40 2.72
CA PHE A 379 -21.25 23.21 2.71
C PHE A 379 -20.59 23.70 3.99
N GLU A 380 -19.57 22.97 4.44
CA GLU A 380 -18.67 23.42 5.49
C GLU A 380 -17.22 23.34 5.03
N ILE A 381 -16.51 24.46 5.15
CA ILE A 381 -15.09 24.60 4.84
C ILE A 381 -14.35 24.62 6.17
N HIS A 382 -13.63 23.54 6.47
CA HIS A 382 -12.79 23.44 7.66
C HIS A 382 -11.37 23.83 7.27
N LEU A 383 -10.80 24.81 7.96
CA LEU A 383 -9.46 25.34 7.74
C LEU A 383 -8.57 25.02 8.94
N ASN A 384 -7.30 24.74 8.66
CA ASN A 384 -6.24 24.72 9.66
C ASN A 384 -4.88 25.06 9.02
N HIS A 385 -3.84 25.21 9.83
CA HIS A 385 -2.48 25.53 9.39
C HIS A 385 -1.46 24.66 10.14
N GLY A 386 -0.43 24.16 9.47
CA GLY A 386 0.55 23.25 10.09
C GLY A 386 1.32 23.87 11.26
N ASP A 387 1.87 25.09 11.09
CA ASP A 387 2.50 25.82 12.21
C ASP A 387 1.56 26.05 13.41
N LEU A 388 0.26 26.28 13.16
CA LEU A 388 -0.74 26.41 14.23
C LEU A 388 -0.94 25.07 14.95
N LEU A 389 -1.08 23.99 14.18
CA LEU A 389 -1.25 22.64 14.70
C LEU A 389 -0.04 22.20 15.55
N ASP A 390 1.18 22.48 15.09
CA ASP A 390 2.41 22.19 15.82
C ASP A 390 2.56 23.00 17.11
N ALA A 391 2.16 24.29 17.07
CA ALA A 391 2.10 25.12 18.27
C ALA A 391 1.08 24.57 19.28
N ILE A 392 -0.07 24.10 18.80
CA ILE A 392 -1.09 23.47 19.65
C ILE A 392 -0.59 22.17 20.25
N TRP A 393 0.05 21.28 19.48
CA TRP A 393 0.67 20.06 20.02
C TRP A 393 1.70 20.35 21.10
N SER A 394 2.50 21.39 20.90
CA SER A 394 3.51 21.80 21.86
C SER A 394 2.87 22.39 23.13
N TRP A 395 1.85 23.23 23.00
CA TRP A 395 1.11 23.82 24.13
C TRP A 395 0.32 22.77 24.94
N VAL A 396 -0.31 21.82 24.25
CA VAL A 396 -0.99 20.67 24.87
C VAL A 396 0.02 19.73 25.56
N GLY A 397 1.26 19.68 25.09
CA GLY A 397 2.31 18.82 25.61
C GLY A 397 2.32 17.41 25.01
N ILE A 398 1.93 17.27 23.74
CA ILE A 398 2.02 16.02 22.99
C ILE A 398 3.43 15.85 22.45
N LYS A 399 4.09 14.77 22.88
CA LYS A 399 5.43 14.41 22.41
C LYS A 399 5.40 14.02 20.92
N PRO A 400 6.47 14.31 20.15
CA PRO A 400 6.55 13.98 18.72
C PRO A 400 6.22 12.52 18.39
N GLU A 401 6.68 11.58 19.22
CA GLU A 401 6.44 10.13 19.09
C GLU A 401 4.96 9.72 19.09
N HIS A 402 4.09 10.53 19.70
CA HIS A 402 2.66 10.26 19.77
C HIS A 402 1.84 11.05 18.75
N ARG A 403 2.41 12.09 18.12
CA ARG A 403 1.65 13.03 17.27
C ARG A 403 0.91 12.33 16.12
N GLN A 404 1.55 11.37 15.45
CA GLN A 404 0.93 10.66 14.35
C GLN A 404 -0.31 9.85 14.80
N LYS A 405 -0.18 9.05 15.86
CA LYS A 405 -1.29 8.25 16.38
C LYS A 405 -2.43 9.12 16.91
N VAL A 406 -2.09 10.25 17.54
CA VAL A 406 -3.11 11.22 17.99
C VAL A 406 -3.83 11.84 16.78
N ALA A 407 -3.09 12.23 15.72
CA ALA A 407 -3.69 12.75 14.49
C ALA A 407 -4.63 11.72 13.83
N GLU A 408 -4.25 10.45 13.75
CA GLU A 408 -5.09 9.37 13.22
C GLU A 408 -6.42 9.25 13.99
N LEU A 409 -6.38 9.35 15.33
CA LEU A 409 -7.59 9.33 16.15
C LEU A 409 -8.45 10.59 15.95
N LEU A 410 -7.83 11.76 15.87
CA LEU A 410 -8.54 13.04 15.70
C LEU A 410 -9.16 13.17 14.30
N TYR A 411 -8.56 12.54 13.29
CA TYR A 411 -9.12 12.50 11.93
C TYR A 411 -10.54 11.94 11.90
N MET A 412 -10.90 11.04 12.83
CA MET A 412 -12.26 10.50 12.95
C MET A 412 -13.33 11.54 13.32
N MET A 413 -12.94 12.75 13.73
CA MET A 413 -13.85 13.87 14.02
C MET A 413 -13.81 14.98 12.96
N SER A 414 -12.93 14.87 11.95
CA SER A 414 -12.75 15.91 10.93
C SER A 414 -14.05 16.18 10.14
N SER A 415 -14.83 15.14 9.86
CA SER A 415 -16.13 15.23 9.18
C SER A 415 -17.28 15.77 10.03
N LEU A 416 -17.02 16.19 11.27
CA LEU A 416 -18.04 16.66 12.21
C LEU A 416 -17.86 18.15 12.50
N ARG A 417 -18.96 18.89 12.38
CA ARG A 417 -19.00 20.33 12.69
C ARG A 417 -18.41 20.61 14.08
N PRO A 418 -17.48 21.58 14.21
CA PRO A 418 -17.01 22.03 15.50
C PRO A 418 -18.16 22.36 16.46
N GLN A 419 -18.06 21.93 17.72
CA GLN A 419 -19.05 22.13 18.78
C GLN A 419 -20.39 21.38 18.65
N SER A 420 -20.58 20.54 17.63
CA SER A 420 -21.80 19.73 17.47
C SER A 420 -21.97 18.65 18.55
N SER A 421 -23.20 18.16 18.74
CA SER A 421 -23.51 17.05 19.66
C SER A 421 -22.78 15.77 19.28
N GLU A 422 -22.71 15.49 17.99
CA GLU A 422 -22.09 14.29 17.40
C GLU A 422 -20.58 14.31 17.66
N ARG A 423 -19.95 15.47 17.48
CA ARG A 423 -18.53 15.66 17.79
C ARG A 423 -18.23 15.43 19.27
N LYS A 424 -19.12 15.83 20.18
CA LYS A 424 -18.98 15.54 21.63
C LYS A 424 -19.08 14.05 21.94
N LEU A 425 -19.97 13.31 21.27
CA LEU A 425 -20.08 11.86 21.41
C LEU A 425 -18.82 11.15 20.88
N LYS A 426 -18.33 11.54 19.70
CA LYS A 426 -17.11 10.97 19.10
C LYS A 426 -15.87 11.28 19.96
N TRP A 427 -15.79 12.49 20.53
CA TRP A 427 -14.73 12.86 21.47
C TRP A 427 -14.69 11.94 22.71
N ALA A 428 -15.83 11.49 23.22
CA ALA A 428 -15.86 10.58 24.37
C ALA A 428 -15.20 9.21 24.07
N VAL A 429 -15.31 8.74 22.82
CA VAL A 429 -14.64 7.51 22.35
C VAL A 429 -13.15 7.77 22.20
N ILE A 430 -12.75 8.85 21.52
CA ILE A 430 -11.35 9.21 21.28
C ILE A 430 -10.61 9.47 22.61
N ARG A 431 -11.25 10.17 23.55
CA ARG A 431 -10.71 10.40 24.89
C ARG A 431 -10.34 9.08 25.58
N ARG A 432 -11.16 8.05 25.43
CA ARG A 432 -10.89 6.72 26.01
C ARG A 432 -9.67 6.07 25.38
N GLN A 433 -9.57 6.11 24.04
CA GLN A 433 -8.41 5.56 23.31
C GLN A 433 -7.12 6.31 23.65
N LEU A 434 -7.15 7.64 23.74
CA LEU A 434 -6.00 8.47 24.14
C LEU A 434 -5.48 8.10 25.54
N LEU A 435 -6.39 7.81 26.49
CA LEU A 435 -6.03 7.46 27.87
C LEU A 435 -5.60 5.98 28.03
N GLN A 436 -6.27 5.05 27.35
CA GLN A 436 -6.09 3.61 27.57
C GLN A 436 -5.13 2.94 26.57
N GLU A 437 -5.13 3.35 25.30
CA GLU A 437 -4.29 2.73 24.26
C GLU A 437 -2.96 3.47 24.12
N LEU A 438 -3.00 4.81 24.15
CA LEU A 438 -1.79 5.65 24.02
C LEU A 438 -1.19 6.06 25.36
N ASN A 439 -1.82 5.71 26.49
CA ASN A 439 -1.36 6.01 27.85
C ASN A 439 -0.96 7.49 28.06
N LEU A 440 -1.68 8.42 27.42
CA LEU A 440 -1.43 9.84 27.60
C LEU A 440 -1.89 10.31 28.97
N ALA A 441 -1.14 11.23 29.59
CA ALA A 441 -1.51 11.81 30.88
C ALA A 441 -2.86 12.54 30.79
N GLU A 442 -3.71 12.39 31.82
CA GLU A 442 -5.05 12.98 31.81
C GLU A 442 -5.02 14.51 31.62
N ALA A 443 -4.01 15.19 32.17
CA ALA A 443 -3.80 16.62 31.96
C ALA A 443 -3.60 17.01 30.49
N VAL A 444 -2.92 16.17 29.69
CA VAL A 444 -2.71 16.36 28.24
C VAL A 444 -4.05 16.21 27.51
N VAL A 445 -4.82 15.16 27.82
CA VAL A 445 -6.12 14.91 27.19
C VAL A 445 -7.15 15.98 27.57
N ASN A 446 -7.12 16.49 28.79
CA ASN A 446 -7.94 17.63 29.22
C ASN A 446 -7.59 18.90 28.45
N ARG A 447 -6.31 19.16 28.16
CA ARG A 447 -5.91 20.29 27.31
C ARG A 447 -6.40 20.13 25.86
N LEU A 448 -6.35 18.93 25.28
CA LEU A 448 -6.97 18.68 23.97
C LEU A 448 -8.47 18.99 23.96
N GLN A 449 -9.17 18.61 25.02
CA GLN A 449 -10.60 18.92 25.16
C GLN A 449 -10.84 20.43 25.23
N ILE A 450 -9.97 21.19 25.90
CA ILE A 450 -10.03 22.67 25.90
C ILE A 450 -9.89 23.21 24.48
N VAL A 451 -8.93 22.70 23.69
CA VAL A 451 -8.76 23.11 22.29
C VAL A 451 -10.04 22.85 21.50
N ASN A 452 -10.58 21.63 21.57
CA ASN A 452 -11.80 21.23 20.86
C ASN A 452 -13.00 22.14 21.19
N LEU A 453 -13.15 22.56 22.45
CA LEU A 453 -14.29 23.34 22.90
C LEU A 453 -14.12 24.85 22.69
N ARG A 454 -12.90 25.38 22.82
CA ARG A 454 -12.64 26.82 22.88
C ARG A 454 -12.09 27.38 21.57
N PHE A 455 -11.30 26.59 20.85
CA PHE A 455 -10.50 27.05 19.71
C PHE A 455 -10.95 26.46 18.36
N CYS A 456 -11.94 25.57 18.35
CA CYS A 456 -12.62 25.14 17.13
C CYS A 456 -14.00 25.83 17.02
N GLY A 457 -14.36 26.31 15.83
CA GLY A 457 -15.62 27.04 15.60
C GLY A 457 -15.59 27.89 14.33
N THR A 458 -16.57 28.77 14.17
CA THR A 458 -16.60 29.73 13.06
C THR A 458 -15.36 30.63 13.09
N ALA A 459 -14.82 30.96 11.92
CA ALA A 459 -13.51 31.63 11.83
C ALA A 459 -13.45 33.00 12.51
N ASP A 460 -14.55 33.75 12.47
CA ASP A 460 -14.73 35.05 13.15
C ASP A 460 -14.58 34.97 14.67
N LEU A 461 -15.02 33.87 15.28
CA LEU A 461 -14.94 33.63 16.72
C LEU A 461 -13.65 32.92 17.13
N ALA A 462 -13.18 31.98 16.31
CA ALA A 462 -12.04 31.13 16.63
C ALA A 462 -10.70 31.88 16.54
N LEU A 463 -10.48 32.67 15.48
CA LEU A 463 -9.20 33.36 15.24
C LEU A 463 -8.83 34.35 16.37
N PRO A 464 -9.75 35.22 16.87
CA PRO A 464 -9.43 36.09 18.00
C PRO A 464 -9.14 35.32 19.30
N ARG A 465 -9.85 34.20 19.55
CA ARG A 465 -9.63 33.35 20.73
C ARG A 465 -8.26 32.68 20.70
N LEU A 466 -7.85 32.19 19.54
CA LEU A 466 -6.52 31.60 19.31
C LEU A 466 -5.41 32.63 19.55
N ARG A 467 -5.56 33.84 19.00
CA ARG A 467 -4.61 34.96 19.24
C ARG A 467 -4.45 35.31 20.72
N GLY A 468 -5.55 35.26 21.48
CA GLY A 468 -5.54 35.66 22.89
C GLY A 468 -5.05 34.59 23.88
N ALA A 469 -5.03 33.31 23.49
CA ALA A 469 -4.83 32.21 24.44
C ALA A 469 -3.50 31.46 24.32
N LEU A 470 -2.89 31.43 23.12
CA LEU A 470 -1.69 30.64 22.85
C LEU A 470 -0.41 31.52 22.89
N PRO A 471 0.77 30.91 23.16
CA PRO A 471 2.03 31.63 23.23
C PRO A 471 2.35 32.34 21.91
N ALA A 472 2.82 33.57 21.98
CA ALA A 472 2.97 34.43 20.82
C ALA A 472 4.28 34.18 20.05
N ASP A 473 4.51 32.94 19.63
CA ASP A 473 5.69 32.53 18.86
C ASP A 473 5.61 33.05 17.42
N LYS A 474 6.77 33.34 16.82
CA LYS A 474 6.83 33.95 15.47
C LYS A 474 6.12 33.11 14.38
N PRO A 475 6.32 31.77 14.28
CA PRO A 475 5.61 30.94 13.29
C PRO A 475 4.11 30.91 13.53
N MET A 476 3.69 30.86 14.80
CA MET A 476 2.28 30.83 15.18
C MET A 476 1.55 32.12 14.80
N ARG A 477 2.15 33.28 15.04
CA ARG A 477 1.57 34.57 14.61
C ARG A 477 1.42 34.63 13.08
N LYS A 478 2.47 34.22 12.36
CA LYS A 478 2.45 34.14 10.90
C LYS A 478 1.26 33.29 10.41
N ALA A 479 1.07 32.09 10.97
CA ALA A 479 -0.04 31.21 10.61
C ALA A 479 -1.43 31.85 10.88
N LEU A 480 -1.59 32.52 12.02
CA LEU A 480 -2.85 33.20 12.36
C LEU A 480 -3.12 34.42 11.48
N ASP A 481 -2.06 35.12 11.05
CA ASP A 481 -2.15 36.24 10.12
C ASP A 481 -2.54 35.75 8.72
N GLU A 482 -1.90 34.69 8.21
CA GLU A 482 -2.27 34.05 6.93
C GLU A 482 -3.74 33.57 6.93
N LEU A 483 -4.19 32.89 8.00
CA LEU A 483 -5.59 32.47 8.15
C LEU A 483 -6.56 33.66 8.22
N SER A 484 -6.14 34.78 8.82
CA SER A 484 -6.97 35.98 8.91
C SER A 484 -7.09 36.68 7.56
N ASP A 485 -5.99 36.80 6.82
CA ASP A 485 -5.96 37.38 5.48
C ASP A 485 -6.82 36.55 4.53
N LEU A 486 -6.68 35.22 4.56
CA LEU A 486 -7.55 34.31 3.82
C LEU A 486 -9.02 34.53 4.14
N PHE A 487 -9.38 34.61 5.42
CA PHE A 487 -10.78 34.82 5.83
C PHE A 487 -11.32 36.17 5.35
N ILE A 488 -10.49 37.22 5.30
CA ILE A 488 -10.85 38.51 4.72
C ILE A 488 -11.14 38.37 3.22
N TYR A 489 -10.30 37.64 2.46
CA TYR A 489 -10.52 37.43 1.03
C TYR A 489 -11.77 36.58 0.74
N LEU A 490 -12.02 35.54 1.55
CA LEU A 490 -13.24 34.73 1.43
C LEU A 490 -14.51 35.54 1.70
N LYS A 491 -14.46 36.55 2.59
CA LYS A 491 -15.56 37.52 2.79
C LYS A 491 -15.82 38.37 1.55
N VAL A 492 -14.76 38.81 0.87
CA VAL A 492 -14.91 39.60 -0.38
C VAL A 492 -15.68 38.78 -1.43
N TRP A 493 -15.50 37.46 -1.44
CA TRP A 493 -16.18 36.55 -2.37
C TRP A 493 -17.44 35.90 -1.83
N LYS A 494 -17.95 36.35 -0.67
CA LYS A 494 -19.21 35.90 -0.08
C LYS A 494 -19.24 34.41 0.29
N VAL A 495 -18.11 33.86 0.74
CA VAL A 495 -17.96 32.44 1.14
C VAL A 495 -17.90 32.29 2.68
N GLU A 496 -17.92 33.40 3.43
CA GLU A 496 -17.61 33.44 4.86
C GLU A 496 -18.54 32.63 5.78
N ASN A 497 -19.80 32.44 5.40
CA ASN A 497 -20.79 31.76 6.23
C ASN A 497 -20.51 30.25 6.38
N HIS A 498 -19.61 29.71 5.57
CA HIS A 498 -19.26 28.29 5.55
C HIS A 498 -17.89 28.01 6.16
N VAL A 499 -17.17 29.01 6.69
CA VAL A 499 -15.76 28.88 7.08
C VAL A 499 -15.60 28.63 8.58
N TYR A 500 -15.02 27.47 8.91
CA TYR A 500 -14.72 27.03 10.27
C TYR A 500 -13.22 26.85 10.44
N ILE A 501 -12.71 27.22 11.60
CA ILE A 501 -11.35 26.87 12.04
C ILE A 501 -11.47 25.60 12.88
N ASP A 502 -10.84 24.52 12.42
CA ASP A 502 -10.68 23.32 13.21
C ASP A 502 -9.22 23.11 13.59
N SER A 503 -8.87 23.68 14.74
CA SER A 503 -7.53 23.65 15.32
C SER A 503 -6.98 22.24 15.62
N LEU A 504 -7.83 21.20 15.61
CA LEU A 504 -7.45 19.81 15.85
C LEU A 504 -7.43 18.96 14.58
N MET A 505 -7.86 19.52 13.45
CA MET A 505 -7.90 18.83 12.16
C MET A 505 -6.47 18.58 11.67
N PRO A 506 -6.03 17.31 11.53
CA PRO A 506 -4.74 17.01 10.93
C PRO A 506 -4.79 17.17 9.41
N PRO A 507 -3.64 17.43 8.74
CA PRO A 507 -3.60 17.45 7.29
C PRO A 507 -3.87 16.05 6.72
N THR A 508 -4.70 15.96 5.66
CA THR A 508 -4.97 14.70 4.96
C THR A 508 -3.71 14.13 4.32
N GLU A 509 -2.88 15.01 3.77
CA GLU A 509 -1.65 14.65 3.08
C GLU A 509 -0.44 15.25 3.80
N LYS A 510 0.61 14.44 3.98
CA LYS A 510 1.80 14.80 4.79
C LYS A 510 2.57 16.00 4.22
N TYR A 511 2.38 16.32 2.95
CA TYR A 511 3.04 17.46 2.30
C TYR A 511 2.35 18.80 2.57
N HIS A 512 1.12 18.82 3.07
CA HIS A 512 0.45 20.04 3.50
C HIS A 512 0.99 20.46 4.87
N ARG A 513 2.02 21.32 4.89
CA ARG A 513 2.65 21.84 6.12
C ARG A 513 2.21 23.24 6.50
N ASP A 514 1.53 23.91 5.60
CA ASP A 514 1.08 25.29 5.75
C ASP A 514 -0.44 25.33 5.90
N LEU A 515 -1.16 26.20 5.18
CA LEU A 515 -2.61 26.16 5.10
C LEU A 515 -3.07 24.85 4.47
N PHE A 516 -4.06 24.21 5.08
CA PHE A 516 -4.83 23.14 4.46
C PHE A 516 -6.30 23.23 4.85
N PHE A 517 -7.14 22.68 3.98
CA PHE A 517 -8.59 22.75 4.12
C PHE A 517 -9.27 21.47 3.65
N GLN A 518 -10.46 21.24 4.20
CA GLN A 518 -11.34 20.14 3.86
C GLN A 518 -12.76 20.72 3.69
N ILE A 519 -13.48 20.26 2.68
CA ILE A 519 -14.85 20.73 2.39
C ILE A 519 -15.81 19.56 2.47
N TYR A 520 -16.84 19.72 3.29
CA TYR A 520 -17.83 18.69 3.60
C TYR A 520 -19.22 19.09 3.10
N LEU A 521 -19.98 18.10 2.64
CA LEU A 521 -21.42 18.17 2.43
C LEU A 521 -22.15 17.72 3.69
N MET A 522 -22.95 18.61 4.26
CA MET A 522 -23.80 18.30 5.40
C MET A 522 -25.14 17.76 4.91
N LYS A 523 -25.61 16.65 5.46
CA LYS A 523 -26.97 16.13 5.19
C LYS A 523 -27.96 16.82 6.13
N ASP A 524 -29.18 17.11 5.63
CA ASP A 524 -30.25 17.67 6.45
C ASP A 524 -30.45 16.87 7.74
N ASN A 525 -30.70 17.60 8.83
CA ASN A 525 -30.94 17.05 10.16
C ASN A 525 -32.26 16.25 10.21
N ASN A 526 -32.27 15.05 9.62
CA ASN A 526 -33.30 14.07 9.95
C ASN A 526 -33.04 13.56 11.38
N PRO A 527 -34.01 13.68 12.31
CA PRO A 527 -33.83 13.25 13.69
C PRO A 527 -33.77 11.72 13.75
N GLY A 528 -32.57 11.14 13.76
CA GLY A 528 -32.36 9.71 13.94
C GLY A 528 -31.10 9.12 13.30
N SER A 529 -30.46 9.79 12.33
CA SER A 529 -29.19 9.35 11.75
C SER A 529 -28.02 10.17 12.27
N VAL A 530 -26.93 9.51 12.65
CA VAL A 530 -25.63 10.16 12.89
C VAL A 530 -25.14 10.67 11.53
N SER A 531 -25.42 11.93 11.20
CA SER A 531 -25.12 12.49 9.88
C SER A 531 -23.68 13.00 9.86
N GLU A 532 -22.71 12.10 9.63
CA GLU A 532 -21.34 12.49 9.29
C GLU A 532 -21.33 13.21 7.92
N GLY A 533 -20.61 14.33 7.81
CA GLY A 533 -20.50 15.07 6.56
C GLY A 533 -19.72 14.27 5.52
N ALA A 534 -20.18 14.29 4.26
CA ALA A 534 -19.46 13.63 3.17
C ALA A 534 -18.31 14.53 2.70
N LEU A 535 -17.07 14.02 2.70
CA LEU A 535 -15.91 14.78 2.24
C LEU A 535 -15.98 14.96 0.71
N LEU A 536 -16.06 16.20 0.24
CA LEU A 536 -16.18 16.55 -1.17
C LEU A 536 -14.86 17.02 -1.77
N ALA A 537 -14.05 17.74 -1.01
CA ALA A 537 -12.77 18.25 -1.49
C ALA A 537 -11.74 18.37 -0.37
N ILE A 538 -10.47 18.21 -0.74
CA ILE A 538 -9.32 18.49 0.11
C ILE A 538 -8.39 19.45 -0.63
N GLY A 539 -7.73 20.32 0.09
CA GLY A 539 -6.74 21.20 -0.53
C GLY A 539 -5.80 21.82 0.48
N GLY A 540 -4.86 22.59 -0.04
CA GLY A 540 -3.86 23.24 0.78
C GLY A 540 -2.62 23.65 0.00
N ARG A 541 -1.73 24.34 0.71
CA ARG A 541 -0.44 24.77 0.23
C ARG A 541 0.58 23.63 0.37
N TYR A 542 1.33 23.39 -0.69
CA TYR A 542 2.25 22.25 -0.82
C TYR A 542 3.65 22.66 -1.29
N ASP A 543 4.10 23.85 -0.90
CA ASP A 543 5.46 24.38 -1.13
C ASP A 543 6.55 23.38 -0.71
N TYR A 544 6.31 22.65 0.38
CA TYR A 544 7.19 21.58 0.84
C TYR A 544 7.45 20.51 -0.23
N LEU A 545 6.42 20.12 -0.98
CA LEU A 545 6.52 19.10 -2.03
C LEU A 545 7.38 19.60 -3.19
N LEU A 546 7.21 20.86 -3.59
CA LEU A 546 8.05 21.50 -4.61
C LEU A 546 9.51 21.53 -4.18
N HIS A 547 9.78 21.91 -2.93
CA HIS A 547 11.13 21.98 -2.39
C HIS A 547 11.79 20.60 -2.23
N HIS A 548 11.01 19.56 -1.96
CA HIS A 548 11.51 18.21 -1.81
C HIS A 548 11.85 17.56 -3.15
N MET A 549 11.12 17.91 -4.21
CA MET A 549 11.28 17.35 -5.57
C MET A 549 12.22 18.18 -6.47
N SER A 550 12.57 19.41 -6.07
CA SER A 550 13.48 20.26 -6.84
C SER A 550 14.93 19.94 -6.50
N ASP A 551 15.75 19.72 -7.54
CA ASP A 551 17.20 19.55 -7.37
C ASP A 551 17.85 20.76 -6.69
N HIS A 552 18.86 20.47 -5.86
CA HIS A 552 19.56 21.45 -5.03
C HIS A 552 20.15 22.65 -5.81
N GLU A 553 20.40 22.49 -7.11
CA GLU A 553 21.04 23.50 -7.97
C GLU A 553 20.09 24.62 -8.46
N TYR A 554 18.77 24.44 -8.41
CA TYR A 554 17.80 25.37 -9.02
C TYR A 554 16.91 26.13 -8.02
N ARG A 555 17.37 26.29 -6.76
CA ARG A 555 16.65 27.01 -5.69
C ARG A 555 16.67 28.54 -5.87
N THR A 556 16.09 29.08 -6.93
CA THR A 556 16.16 30.53 -7.21
C THR A 556 14.92 31.33 -6.82
N ASN A 557 13.85 30.74 -6.29
CA ASN A 557 12.83 31.46 -5.49
C ASN A 557 11.86 30.49 -4.78
N PRO A 558 11.34 30.81 -3.59
CA PRO A 558 10.25 30.05 -2.99
C PRO A 558 9.01 30.18 -3.88
N GLN A 559 8.63 29.09 -4.54
CA GLN A 559 7.41 29.02 -5.32
C GLN A 559 6.27 28.63 -4.39
N CYS A 560 5.30 29.52 -4.21
CA CYS A 560 4.03 29.20 -3.57
C CYS A 560 3.23 28.30 -4.51
N ALA A 561 2.76 27.16 -4.03
CA ALA A 561 1.84 26.32 -4.77
C ALA A 561 0.70 25.81 -3.89
N VAL A 562 -0.51 25.99 -4.39
CA VAL A 562 -1.74 25.64 -3.71
C VAL A 562 -2.66 24.92 -4.67
N GLY A 563 -3.45 24.00 -4.14
CA GLY A 563 -4.39 23.27 -4.97
C GLY A 563 -5.50 22.64 -4.16
N THR A 564 -6.49 22.18 -4.90
CA THR A 564 -7.68 21.50 -4.41
C THR A 564 -7.88 20.23 -5.24
N SER A 565 -8.36 19.19 -4.58
CA SER A 565 -8.65 17.88 -5.16
C SER A 565 -10.09 17.54 -4.79
N LEU A 566 -10.97 17.52 -5.80
CA LEU A 566 -12.38 17.21 -5.66
C LEU A 566 -12.62 15.71 -5.84
N ALA A 567 -13.39 15.12 -4.92
CA ALA A 567 -13.87 13.75 -5.00
C ALA A 567 -15.12 13.68 -5.88
N LEU A 568 -14.94 13.72 -7.20
CA LEU A 568 -16.05 13.78 -8.17
C LEU A 568 -16.97 12.56 -8.05
N GLU A 569 -16.44 11.37 -7.74
CA GLU A 569 -17.28 10.19 -7.49
C GLU A 569 -18.22 10.40 -6.29
N THR A 570 -17.77 11.09 -5.24
CA THR A 570 -18.61 11.42 -4.08
C THR A 570 -19.67 12.45 -4.41
N ILE A 571 -19.36 13.41 -5.30
CA ILE A 571 -20.33 14.38 -5.83
C ILE A 571 -21.41 13.65 -6.62
N VAL A 572 -21.03 12.77 -7.55
CA VAL A 572 -21.97 11.94 -8.34
C VAL A 572 -22.89 11.12 -7.42
N LEU A 573 -22.34 10.48 -6.38
CA LEU A 573 -23.10 9.67 -5.43
C LEU A 573 -24.13 10.46 -4.61
N HIS A 574 -23.87 11.74 -4.34
CA HIS A 574 -24.75 12.58 -3.52
C HIS A 574 -25.62 13.53 -4.33
N SER A 575 -25.36 13.66 -5.63
CA SER A 575 -26.13 14.54 -6.51
C SER A 575 -27.61 14.13 -6.50
N PRO A 576 -28.54 15.06 -6.26
CA PRO A 576 -29.97 14.75 -6.22
C PRO A 576 -30.45 14.21 -7.57
N ALA A 577 -31.22 13.11 -7.55
CA ALA A 577 -31.78 12.49 -8.76
C ALA A 577 -32.73 13.43 -9.55
N ASP A 578 -33.27 14.44 -8.88
CA ASP A 578 -34.16 15.45 -9.48
C ASP A 578 -33.42 16.57 -10.23
N PHE A 579 -32.09 16.66 -10.10
CA PHE A 579 -31.26 17.45 -11.01
C PHE A 579 -31.18 16.70 -12.35
N ARG A 580 -32.31 16.66 -13.06
CA ARG A 580 -32.25 16.55 -14.51
C ARG A 580 -31.53 17.80 -14.98
N PRO A 581 -30.50 17.69 -15.83
CA PRO A 581 -29.87 18.87 -16.40
C PRO A 581 -30.98 19.76 -16.97
N ILE A 582 -31.10 21.00 -16.48
CA ILE A 582 -31.96 22.06 -17.06
C ILE A 582 -31.41 22.51 -18.44
N GLY A 583 -30.71 21.60 -19.10
CA GLY A 583 -29.90 21.75 -20.29
C GLY A 583 -29.49 20.38 -20.84
N ASN A 584 -30.34 19.34 -20.71
CA ASN A 584 -30.43 18.40 -21.83
C ASN A 584 -30.94 19.23 -23.01
N GLU A 585 -30.01 19.89 -23.70
CA GLU A 585 -29.98 19.69 -25.15
C GLU A 585 -30.00 18.18 -25.29
N ALA A 586 -31.16 17.62 -25.60
CA ALA A 586 -31.25 16.22 -25.94
C ALA A 586 -30.07 15.90 -26.87
N THR A 587 -29.44 14.73 -26.68
CA THR A 587 -28.38 14.23 -27.57
C THR A 587 -28.74 14.43 -29.04
N THR A 588 -30.05 14.45 -29.31
CA THR A 588 -30.68 14.94 -30.52
C THR A 588 -31.67 16.08 -30.24
N ASN A 589 -31.40 17.29 -30.74
CA ASN A 589 -32.35 18.42 -30.67
C ASN A 589 -33.49 18.30 -31.70
N VAL A 590 -33.26 17.59 -32.81
CA VAL A 590 -34.18 17.50 -33.95
C VAL A 590 -34.26 16.07 -34.49
N LEU A 591 -35.45 15.48 -34.56
CA LEU A 591 -35.67 14.22 -35.27
C LEU A 591 -36.23 14.49 -36.66
N VAL A 592 -35.52 14.05 -37.69
CA VAL A 592 -35.96 14.13 -39.09
C VAL A 592 -36.86 12.93 -39.39
N CYS A 593 -38.10 13.25 -39.76
CA CYS A 593 -39.19 12.31 -39.97
C CYS A 593 -39.63 12.29 -41.43
N SER A 594 -40.42 11.29 -41.82
CA SER A 594 -41.10 11.26 -43.12
C SER A 594 -42.56 10.81 -42.97
N LYS A 595 -43.44 11.41 -43.77
CA LYS A 595 -44.86 11.08 -43.82
C LYS A 595 -45.25 10.51 -45.19
N GLY A 596 -45.81 9.29 -45.19
CA GLY A 596 -46.46 8.67 -46.34
C GLY A 596 -45.68 7.49 -46.94
N GLY A 597 -45.97 6.27 -46.47
CA GLY A 597 -45.87 4.98 -47.16
C GLY A 597 -44.61 4.59 -47.96
N GLY A 598 -43.52 5.33 -47.88
CA GLY A 598 -42.33 5.10 -48.72
C GLY A 598 -41.00 5.50 -48.09
N GLY A 599 -40.96 5.77 -46.78
CA GLY A 599 -39.72 5.77 -46.00
C GLY A 599 -38.57 6.48 -46.66
N LEU A 600 -38.69 7.81 -46.84
CA LEU A 600 -37.77 8.74 -47.51
C LEU A 600 -36.34 8.75 -46.92
N LEU A 601 -35.72 7.58 -46.77
CA LEU A 601 -34.49 7.35 -46.02
C LEU A 601 -33.34 8.18 -46.58
N VAL A 602 -33.17 8.18 -47.90
CA VAL A 602 -32.12 8.96 -48.57
C VAL A 602 -32.27 10.45 -48.28
N GLU A 603 -33.50 10.98 -48.30
CA GLU A 603 -33.76 12.39 -48.03
C GLU A 603 -33.66 12.73 -46.55
N ARG A 604 -34.10 11.83 -45.65
CA ARG A 604 -33.87 11.97 -44.21
C ARG A 604 -32.37 12.00 -43.89
N MET A 605 -31.59 11.11 -44.49
CA MET A 605 -30.13 11.07 -44.34
C MET A 605 -29.45 12.35 -44.85
N LYS A 606 -29.86 12.86 -46.02
CA LYS A 606 -29.33 14.13 -46.55
C LYS A 606 -29.62 15.30 -45.62
N LEU A 607 -30.87 15.43 -45.16
CA LEU A 607 -31.25 16.54 -44.30
C LEU A 607 -30.55 16.46 -42.94
N VAL A 608 -30.41 15.26 -42.36
CA VAL A 608 -29.62 15.08 -41.14
C VAL A 608 -28.16 15.47 -41.35
N ALA A 609 -27.56 15.14 -42.50
CA ALA A 609 -26.20 15.56 -42.84
C ALA A 609 -26.08 17.09 -42.96
N GLU A 610 -27.04 17.77 -43.62
CA GLU A 610 -27.08 19.24 -43.70
C GLU A 610 -27.21 19.88 -42.32
N LEU A 611 -28.02 19.30 -41.43
CA LEU A 611 -28.15 19.77 -40.05
C LEU A 611 -26.84 19.59 -39.27
N TRP A 612 -26.13 18.48 -39.46
CA TRP A 612 -24.82 18.26 -38.84
C TRP A 612 -23.75 19.23 -39.35
N GLU A 613 -23.75 19.59 -40.64
CA GLU A 613 -22.85 20.60 -41.22
C GLU A 613 -23.03 21.97 -40.54
N GLU A 614 -24.25 22.30 -40.11
CA GLU A 614 -24.58 23.52 -39.36
C GLU A 614 -24.45 23.36 -37.83
N ASN A 615 -23.81 22.28 -37.34
CA ASN A 615 -23.67 21.93 -35.92
C ASN A 615 -25.00 21.77 -35.15
N ILE A 616 -26.07 21.38 -35.85
CA ILE A 616 -27.36 21.07 -35.23
C ILE A 616 -27.40 19.58 -34.90
N LYS A 617 -27.63 19.26 -33.61
CA LYS A 617 -27.84 17.88 -33.14
C LYS A 617 -29.13 17.32 -33.73
N ALA A 618 -29.02 16.49 -34.75
CA ALA A 618 -30.16 15.89 -35.44
C ALA A 618 -30.01 14.37 -35.60
N ASP A 619 -31.13 13.66 -35.69
CA ASP A 619 -31.17 12.21 -35.85
C ASP A 619 -32.36 11.78 -36.72
N PHE A 620 -32.44 10.50 -37.09
CA PHE A 620 -33.58 9.89 -37.76
C PHE A 620 -33.75 8.43 -37.30
N VAL A 621 -34.99 7.93 -37.34
CA VAL A 621 -35.25 6.53 -36.95
C VAL A 621 -34.49 5.56 -37.88
N PRO A 622 -33.66 4.64 -37.36
CA PRO A 622 -32.77 3.76 -38.15
C PRO A 622 -33.53 2.59 -38.81
N ILE A 623 -34.67 2.89 -39.40
CA ILE A 623 -35.54 1.97 -40.13
C ILE A 623 -35.76 2.57 -41.53
N PRO A 624 -35.73 1.78 -42.62
CA PRO A 624 -35.96 2.32 -43.95
C PRO A 624 -37.30 3.05 -44.09
N ASP A 625 -38.41 2.41 -43.70
CA ASP A 625 -39.76 2.96 -43.79
C ASP A 625 -40.53 2.88 -42.45
N PRO A 626 -40.17 3.74 -41.48
CA PRO A 626 -40.86 3.81 -40.20
C PRO A 626 -42.23 4.48 -40.37
N SER A 627 -43.24 3.94 -39.71
CA SER A 627 -44.54 4.59 -39.57
C SER A 627 -44.40 5.90 -38.81
N LEU A 628 -45.39 6.79 -38.94
CA LEU A 628 -45.40 8.06 -38.22
C LEU A 628 -45.48 7.82 -36.70
N THR A 629 -46.17 6.76 -36.27
CA THR A 629 -46.31 6.37 -34.86
C THR A 629 -44.97 5.94 -34.28
N GLU A 630 -44.23 5.06 -34.96
CA GLU A 630 -42.88 4.64 -34.53
C GLU A 630 -41.92 5.83 -34.43
N GLN A 631 -42.06 6.82 -35.31
CA GLN A 631 -41.25 8.04 -35.25
C GLN A 631 -41.59 8.93 -34.05
N TYR A 632 -42.87 9.02 -33.67
CA TYR A 632 -43.27 9.73 -32.46
C TYR A 632 -42.89 8.98 -31.17
N GLU A 633 -43.04 7.65 -31.16
CA GLU A 633 -42.60 6.80 -30.05
C GLU A 633 -41.09 6.93 -29.85
N TYR A 634 -40.31 6.85 -30.93
CA TYR A 634 -38.86 7.06 -30.89
C TYR A 634 -38.50 8.45 -30.35
N ALA A 635 -39.17 9.50 -30.80
CA ALA A 635 -38.96 10.86 -30.29
C ALA A 635 -39.27 10.95 -28.79
N SER A 636 -40.34 10.29 -28.33
CA SER A 636 -40.74 10.28 -26.93
C SER A 636 -39.79 9.47 -26.05
N GLU A 637 -39.28 8.34 -26.54
CA GLU A 637 -38.30 7.50 -25.83
C GLU A 637 -36.95 8.20 -25.66
N HIS A 638 -36.57 9.06 -26.61
CA HIS A 638 -35.29 9.77 -26.63
C HIS A 638 -35.37 11.25 -26.20
N ASP A 639 -36.51 11.69 -25.64
CA ASP A 639 -36.79 13.07 -25.18
C ASP A 639 -36.52 14.16 -26.25
N ILE A 640 -36.80 13.85 -27.53
CA ILE A 640 -36.59 14.76 -28.67
C ILE A 640 -37.81 15.68 -28.84
N ARG A 641 -37.58 17.00 -28.77
CA ARG A 641 -38.65 18.01 -28.75
C ARG A 641 -39.02 18.58 -30.12
N CYS A 642 -38.13 18.52 -31.09
CA CYS A 642 -38.34 19.09 -32.42
C CYS A 642 -38.41 17.98 -33.48
N LEU A 643 -39.46 18.00 -34.31
CA LEU A 643 -39.64 17.05 -35.41
C LEU A 643 -39.66 17.80 -36.74
N VAL A 644 -38.85 17.35 -37.69
CA VAL A 644 -38.80 17.90 -39.06
C VAL A 644 -39.36 16.85 -40.02
N ILE A 645 -40.58 17.04 -40.49
CA ILE A 645 -41.32 16.05 -41.27
C ILE A 645 -41.18 16.32 -42.77
N LEU A 646 -40.57 15.37 -43.48
CA LEU A 646 -40.50 15.29 -44.93
C LEU A 646 -41.79 14.69 -45.52
N THR A 647 -42.18 15.19 -46.69
CA THR A 647 -43.31 14.66 -47.47
C THR A 647 -42.91 14.58 -48.94
N ASP A 648 -43.43 13.60 -49.68
CA ASP A 648 -43.13 13.44 -51.12
C ASP A 648 -43.40 14.72 -51.92
N ALA A 649 -44.49 15.42 -51.62
CA ALA A 649 -44.83 16.69 -52.25
C ALA A 649 -43.87 17.84 -51.86
N GLY A 650 -43.39 17.85 -50.62
CA GLY A 650 -42.44 18.86 -50.13
C GLY A 650 -41.06 18.74 -50.80
N VAL A 651 -40.57 17.50 -50.92
CA VAL A 651 -39.27 17.19 -51.54
C VAL A 651 -39.31 17.43 -53.06
N SER A 652 -40.40 17.08 -53.74
CA SER A 652 -40.48 17.13 -55.21
C SER A 652 -40.91 18.48 -55.80
N GLN A 653 -41.61 19.34 -55.05
CA GLN A 653 -42.24 20.55 -55.64
C GLN A 653 -41.74 21.89 -55.09
N THR A 654 -41.20 21.95 -53.86
CA THR A 654 -41.05 23.26 -53.21
C THR A 654 -39.82 23.44 -52.31
N GLY A 655 -39.12 22.37 -51.93
CA GLY A 655 -37.93 22.48 -51.06
C GLY A 655 -38.24 22.90 -49.62
N PHE A 656 -39.51 22.86 -49.20
CA PHE A 656 -39.91 23.17 -47.82
C PHE A 656 -40.07 21.90 -46.98
N VAL A 657 -39.61 21.98 -45.73
CA VAL A 657 -39.80 20.96 -44.69
C VAL A 657 -40.80 21.45 -43.64
N LYS A 658 -41.61 20.55 -43.07
CA LYS A 658 -42.57 20.93 -42.03
C LYS A 658 -41.93 20.74 -40.66
N VAL A 659 -41.74 21.82 -39.91
CA VAL A 659 -41.25 21.77 -38.53
C VAL A 659 -42.43 21.74 -37.56
N THR A 660 -42.43 20.77 -36.64
CA THR A 660 -43.45 20.63 -35.59
C THR A 660 -42.77 20.45 -34.24
N SER A 661 -43.26 21.20 -33.24
CA SER A 661 -42.88 20.99 -31.84
C SER A 661 -43.72 19.84 -31.28
N HIS A 662 -43.06 18.84 -30.71
CA HIS A 662 -43.74 17.80 -29.92
C HIS A 662 -43.81 18.29 -28.47
N PHE A 663 -45.01 18.27 -27.88
CA PHE A 663 -45.25 18.57 -26.47
C PHE A 663 -45.92 17.39 -25.81
#